data_AF-A0A8X7NE48-F1
#
_entry.id   AF-A0A8X7NE48-F1
#
_cell.length_a   1.000
_cell.length_b   1.000
_cell.length_c   1.000
_cell.angle_alpha   90.00
_cell.angle_beta   90.00
_cell.angle_gamma   90.00
#
_symmetry.space_group_name_H-M   'P 1'
#
loop_
_entity.id
_entity.type
_entity.pdbx_description
1 polymer ?
#
loop_
_entity_poly.entity_id
_entity_poly.type
_entity_poly.pdbx_seq_one_letter_code
_entity_poly.pdbx_strand_id
1 'polypeptide(L)'
;MVVAHQPGVGGVLALSSPQPSPPASNAAGPSKSIGKLTASDAMAAFGTSVAIFNQLADFTGVAGPFLKMGLGVVQEIITIVEEVKSNKEECVDFIKRALEIYDYLAQAARAAGYPILPGSSAALSIEPVLRNLIDFKDEIERFSKLEKWRRVGKRAAIKSALEKRTAELDRNLLLLTAASGLTNGIRADYQMSQAPNTPSSTNASGPTVTLVDEPEEILLQHLQIQDTQSDKSSEMLSDSVQQNLKQVSTSVKEVIRRNSLLNTDGQPSTFDSQDARLQKPFTSEEQRKLEKLRQDMERLFLPGDSEDLEGIFHIQSGTSTADDDDPAESALELLAELCDESNETLDKSTLLSLRKLSNDLDTLGLLDEGLMVLQLLATLCRRKIDNGHALDRTNLAAALRHLGAALSSAGRIDEAVAVSQEAFRIVELMAKREPAKYNAHLARSLRQTAILQNEVGDYDAAMQCSSQALKIMRSLHEANPAAFEEDLAGTLHNYSYQLDEVGRHQDALKVIEECLGMYRSLHEKQPAAFEDDLAGTLHNYSSQLSEVGRHEEALQAIEECLGMYRSLHEKRPVAFEADLAMALHSYSNRLGQVGRLEEALKAVEECLTKYRSLHESRPAAFEAALAFTLNNYSNHLSKAERYEEALRIMEECLAMHRSLHKERPEAFEADLARTLHNYSIALSQAGSHEEALEASEECVVMRRSLYQKRPAAFELELADSLHNYSNQLSEAGRHEEALKAIEESLAMYRSQHERRPAVSEVGQAGVLISYSNRLGTVRRDEESLKAIQESLAMYRSLYEKRPAVFEDDLAKASHNCTIALRKTGRHEEALTAIQESLEIYRSLHEKRQAAFEDDLTRTLEVYSEWLSEAGRYEEAVKAMEECLAMRRSQYQSQPAVFEADLAEALNNYSKRLSEAGRREKALKRNEECLAMRRSLYKKEPTAFEADLARTLEKNSMWLSTAGRSEEALKAIEECLAMYRSLHQSRPAGEFEAQLAWTVSFYSIQLSKARRYDEALEAMEESVVMYRTLHQSRPAEFESHLASTLRNYAKQLKKVGRREEALEVIKEYRAIR
;
A
#
# COMPACT_ATOMS: atom_id res chain seq x y z
N MET A 1 -23.18 26.97 -43.09
CA MET A 1 -23.96 25.77 -43.49
C MET A 1 -24.48 25.16 -42.19
N VAL A 2 -25.77 25.27 -41.83
CA VAL A 2 -26.93 24.51 -42.40
C VAL A 2 -26.78 23.03 -42.05
N VAL A 3 -27.62 22.35 -41.25
CA VAL A 3 -28.93 22.67 -40.60
C VAL A 3 -29.09 21.73 -39.35
N ALA A 4 -29.49 22.18 -38.15
CA ALA A 4 -30.86 22.20 -37.54
C ALA A 4 -31.52 20.80 -37.28
N HIS A 5 -32.43 20.52 -36.32
CA HIS A 5 -33.30 21.33 -35.43
C HIS A 5 -33.78 20.54 -34.17
N GLN A 6 -34.03 21.23 -33.04
CA GLN A 6 -35.19 21.02 -32.11
C GLN A 6 -36.25 22.12 -32.41
N PRO A 7 -37.50 22.18 -31.86
CA PRO A 7 -38.19 21.47 -30.73
C PRO A 7 -39.51 20.76 -31.17
N GLY A 8 -40.50 20.33 -30.35
CA GLY A 8 -40.67 20.17 -28.88
C GLY A 8 -42.02 20.71 -28.30
N VAL A 9 -42.33 20.35 -27.03
CA VAL A 9 -43.41 20.88 -26.12
C VAL A 9 -44.88 20.40 -26.29
N GLY A 10 -45.52 19.94 -25.18
CA GLY A 10 -46.96 20.20 -24.91
C GLY A 10 -47.79 19.19 -24.08
N GLY A 11 -48.10 19.52 -22.81
CA GLY A 11 -49.50 19.39 -22.31
C GLY A 11 -49.91 18.31 -21.27
N VAL A 12 -49.71 18.61 -19.97
CA VAL A 12 -50.64 18.43 -18.82
C VAL A 12 -51.57 17.19 -18.74
N LEU A 13 -51.39 16.37 -17.69
CA LEU A 13 -52.40 16.11 -16.64
C LEU A 13 -51.81 15.35 -15.45
N ALA A 14 -52.01 15.85 -14.23
CA ALA A 14 -51.68 15.15 -12.99
C ALA A 14 -52.97 14.59 -12.36
N LEU A 15 -52.93 13.36 -11.85
CA LEU A 15 -53.83 12.87 -10.78
C LEU A 15 -53.28 11.58 -10.14
N SER A 16 -52.94 11.68 -8.85
CA SER A 16 -53.00 10.62 -7.82
C SER A 16 -52.08 9.39 -7.86
N SER A 17 -51.49 9.12 -6.69
CA SER A 17 -50.61 8.00 -6.32
C SER A 17 -51.30 6.61 -6.32
N PRO A 18 -50.54 5.50 -6.32
CA PRO A 18 -50.08 4.95 -5.03
C PRO A 18 -48.62 4.48 -4.99
N GLN A 19 -48.20 4.02 -3.81
CA GLN A 19 -46.82 3.73 -3.39
C GLN A 19 -46.09 2.60 -4.17
N PRO A 20 -44.75 2.62 -4.23
CA PRO A 20 -43.96 1.49 -4.69
C PRO A 20 -43.90 0.38 -3.62
N SER A 21 -44.21 -0.84 -4.03
CA SER A 21 -43.98 -2.06 -3.23
C SER A 21 -42.54 -2.58 -3.43
N PRO A 22 -41.94 -3.29 -2.46
CA PRO A 22 -40.57 -3.76 -2.55
C PRO A 22 -40.38 -4.87 -3.61
N PRO A 23 -39.17 -5.02 -4.19
CA PRO A 23 -38.90 -6.03 -5.20
C PRO A 23 -38.95 -7.44 -4.60
N ALA A 24 -39.77 -8.30 -5.22
CA ALA A 24 -39.88 -9.71 -4.85
C ALA A 24 -38.59 -10.49 -5.17
N SER A 25 -38.34 -11.55 -4.38
CA SER A 25 -37.23 -12.47 -4.54
C SER A 25 -37.25 -13.19 -5.90
N ASN A 26 -36.25 -12.92 -6.74
CA ASN A 26 -36.03 -13.68 -7.99
C ASN A 26 -35.43 -15.07 -7.69
N ALA A 27 -36.28 -15.99 -7.26
CA ALA A 27 -35.98 -17.42 -7.12
C ALA A 27 -36.80 -18.26 -8.12
N ALA A 28 -36.65 -17.97 -9.42
CA ALA A 28 -37.23 -18.78 -10.50
C ALA A 28 -36.44 -18.62 -11.82
N GLY A 29 -35.54 -19.57 -12.11
CA GLY A 29 -34.97 -19.76 -13.45
C GLY A 29 -35.95 -20.55 -14.35
N PRO A 30 -35.95 -20.33 -15.67
CA PRO A 30 -37.05 -20.77 -16.54
C PRO A 30 -37.03 -22.28 -16.81
N SER A 31 -38.22 -22.90 -16.81
CA SER A 31 -38.43 -24.27 -17.25
C SER A 31 -38.35 -24.41 -18.78
N LYS A 32 -37.15 -24.24 -19.37
CA LYS A 32 -36.93 -24.67 -20.76
C LYS A 32 -37.10 -26.19 -20.85
N SER A 33 -37.89 -26.65 -21.81
CA SER A 33 -37.88 -28.04 -22.27
C SER A 33 -36.64 -28.28 -23.14
N ILE A 34 -36.03 -29.46 -23.06
CA ILE A 34 -34.99 -29.84 -24.04
C ILE A 34 -35.65 -29.92 -25.42
N GLY A 35 -35.14 -29.13 -26.37
CA GLY A 35 -35.68 -29.09 -27.72
C GLY A 35 -35.12 -30.25 -28.56
N LYS A 36 -35.99 -30.92 -29.33
CA LYS A 36 -35.55 -31.95 -30.28
C LYS A 36 -34.65 -31.34 -31.35
N LEU A 37 -33.57 -32.03 -31.68
CA LEU A 37 -32.59 -31.62 -32.68
C LEU A 37 -33.14 -31.94 -34.09
N THR A 38 -33.15 -30.94 -34.97
CA THR A 38 -33.56 -31.06 -36.38
C THR A 38 -32.36 -31.32 -37.29
N ALA A 39 -32.53 -32.12 -38.34
CA ALA A 39 -31.44 -32.50 -39.24
C ALA A 39 -30.91 -31.31 -40.07
N SER A 40 -29.63 -31.00 -39.87
CA SER A 40 -28.79 -30.19 -40.75
C SER A 40 -27.70 -31.09 -41.38
N ASP A 41 -27.03 -30.64 -42.44
CA ASP A 41 -25.89 -31.38 -43.03
C ASP A 41 -24.72 -31.55 -42.02
N ALA A 42 -24.65 -30.72 -40.98
CA ALA A 42 -23.66 -30.86 -39.91
C ALA A 42 -24.07 -31.93 -38.87
N MET A 43 -25.37 -32.08 -38.60
CA MET A 43 -25.95 -33.14 -37.76
C MET A 43 -25.90 -34.53 -38.41
N ALA A 44 -25.74 -34.64 -39.73
CA ALA A 44 -25.62 -35.93 -40.42
C ALA A 44 -24.45 -36.79 -39.88
N ALA A 45 -23.34 -36.16 -39.49
CA ALA A 45 -22.21 -36.83 -38.83
C ALA A 45 -22.54 -37.34 -37.42
N PHE A 46 -23.55 -36.76 -36.76
CA PHE A 46 -24.05 -37.16 -35.45
C PHE A 46 -25.32 -38.03 -35.54
N GLY A 47 -25.73 -38.53 -36.73
CA GLY A 47 -27.07 -39.08 -36.97
C GLY A 47 -27.56 -40.11 -35.94
N THR A 48 -26.72 -41.06 -35.55
CA THR A 48 -27.04 -42.06 -34.51
C THR A 48 -27.17 -41.43 -33.12
N SER A 49 -26.26 -40.53 -32.76
CA SER A 49 -26.28 -39.80 -31.49
C SER A 49 -27.48 -38.87 -31.38
N VAL A 50 -27.91 -38.24 -32.48
CA VAL A 50 -29.11 -37.39 -32.55
C VAL A 50 -30.38 -38.21 -32.36
N ALA A 51 -30.45 -39.42 -32.91
CA ALA A 51 -31.57 -40.34 -32.69
C ALA A 51 -31.68 -40.74 -31.21
N ILE A 52 -30.58 -41.14 -30.59
CA ILE A 52 -30.51 -41.47 -29.15
C ILE A 52 -30.86 -40.24 -28.31
N PHE A 53 -30.28 -39.07 -28.60
CA PHE A 53 -30.58 -37.82 -27.90
C PHE A 53 -32.08 -37.47 -27.94
N ASN A 54 -32.71 -37.51 -29.11
CA ASN A 54 -34.12 -37.19 -29.27
C ASN A 54 -35.04 -38.22 -28.58
N GLN A 55 -34.62 -39.49 -28.50
CA GLN A 55 -35.29 -40.53 -27.72
C GLN A 55 -35.16 -40.26 -26.20
N LEU A 56 -33.97 -39.89 -25.71
CA LEU A 56 -33.74 -39.59 -24.30
C LEU A 56 -34.38 -38.28 -23.84
N ALA A 57 -34.49 -37.29 -24.72
CA ALA A 57 -35.23 -36.05 -24.45
C ALA A 57 -36.69 -36.32 -24.05
N ASP A 58 -37.34 -37.30 -24.70
CA ASP A 58 -38.70 -37.73 -24.36
C ASP A 58 -38.78 -38.46 -22.99
N PHE A 59 -37.67 -39.00 -22.48
CA PHE A 59 -37.59 -39.66 -21.16
C PHE A 59 -37.21 -38.72 -19.99
N THR A 60 -36.95 -37.43 -20.26
CA THR A 60 -36.54 -36.46 -19.23
C THR A 60 -37.51 -36.30 -18.06
N GLY A 61 -38.81 -36.55 -18.29
CA GLY A 61 -39.84 -36.57 -17.24
C GLY A 61 -39.79 -37.78 -16.30
N VAL A 62 -39.17 -38.90 -16.72
CA VAL A 62 -39.11 -40.15 -15.94
C VAL A 62 -37.80 -40.27 -15.16
N ALA A 63 -36.66 -39.88 -15.76
CA ALA A 63 -35.35 -39.98 -15.12
C ALA A 63 -35.00 -38.79 -14.19
N GLY A 64 -35.71 -37.66 -14.32
CA GLY A 64 -35.58 -36.50 -13.44
C GLY A 64 -34.49 -35.48 -13.85
N PRO A 65 -34.15 -34.54 -12.94
CA PRO A 65 -33.35 -33.36 -13.27
C PRO A 65 -31.92 -33.68 -13.71
N PHE A 66 -31.37 -34.83 -13.33
CA PHE A 66 -30.00 -35.22 -13.71
C PHE A 66 -29.88 -35.52 -15.21
N LEU A 67 -30.80 -36.31 -15.78
CA LEU A 67 -30.86 -36.55 -17.24
C LEU A 67 -31.10 -35.23 -17.99
N LYS A 68 -31.95 -34.36 -17.44
CA LYS A 68 -32.22 -33.04 -18.03
C LYS A 68 -30.97 -32.15 -18.06
N MET A 69 -30.16 -32.14 -17.00
CA MET A 69 -28.92 -31.36 -16.96
C MET A 69 -27.87 -31.93 -17.93
N GLY A 70 -27.67 -33.25 -17.92
CA GLY A 70 -26.74 -33.94 -18.80
C GLY A 70 -27.03 -33.74 -20.29
N LEU A 71 -28.28 -33.94 -20.71
CA LEU A 71 -28.69 -33.70 -22.09
C LEU A 71 -28.62 -32.21 -22.47
N GLY A 72 -28.85 -31.28 -21.53
CA GLY A 72 -28.63 -29.86 -21.76
C GLY A 72 -27.17 -29.54 -22.11
N VAL A 73 -26.22 -30.08 -21.33
CA VAL A 73 -24.78 -29.92 -21.59
C VAL A 73 -24.38 -30.56 -22.93
N VAL A 74 -24.89 -31.76 -23.26
CA VAL A 74 -24.66 -32.42 -24.56
C VAL A 74 -25.16 -31.55 -25.73
N GLN A 75 -26.34 -30.93 -25.60
CA GLN A 75 -26.91 -30.05 -26.63
C GLN A 75 -26.05 -28.79 -26.87
N GLU A 76 -25.49 -28.21 -25.81
CA GLU A 76 -24.56 -27.07 -25.90
C GLU A 76 -23.23 -27.49 -26.57
N ILE A 77 -22.66 -28.64 -26.18
CA ILE A 77 -21.43 -29.17 -26.80
C ILE A 77 -21.61 -29.38 -28.31
N ILE A 78 -22.71 -30.02 -28.74
CA ILE A 78 -22.98 -30.24 -30.16
C ILE A 78 -22.99 -28.90 -30.92
N THR A 79 -23.64 -27.88 -30.34
CA THR A 79 -23.73 -26.53 -30.93
C THR A 79 -22.34 -25.91 -31.13
N ILE A 80 -21.47 -25.94 -30.11
CA ILE A 80 -20.11 -25.37 -30.20
C ILE A 80 -19.24 -26.16 -31.21
N VAL A 81 -19.39 -27.49 -31.28
CA VAL A 81 -18.66 -28.32 -32.25
C VAL A 81 -19.10 -28.06 -33.70
N GLU A 82 -20.37 -27.76 -33.94
CA GLU A 82 -20.87 -27.36 -35.26
C GLU A 82 -20.25 -26.04 -35.75
N GLU A 83 -20.07 -25.06 -34.87
CA GLU A 83 -19.42 -23.78 -35.19
C GLU A 83 -17.92 -23.93 -35.52
N VAL A 84 -17.19 -24.74 -34.73
CA VAL A 84 -15.72 -24.86 -34.84
C VAL A 84 -15.26 -25.84 -35.93
N LYS A 85 -16.14 -26.75 -36.37
CA LYS A 85 -15.94 -27.71 -37.48
C LYS A 85 -14.65 -28.56 -37.44
N SER A 86 -14.05 -28.72 -36.26
CA SER A 86 -12.77 -29.42 -36.06
C SER A 86 -12.93 -30.59 -35.09
N ASN A 87 -12.17 -31.67 -35.28
CA ASN A 87 -12.21 -32.92 -34.48
C ASN A 87 -13.64 -33.49 -34.29
N LYS A 88 -14.42 -33.47 -35.37
CA LYS A 88 -15.83 -33.87 -35.35
C LYS A 88 -16.02 -35.34 -34.98
N GLU A 89 -15.22 -36.25 -35.55
CA GLU A 89 -15.35 -37.69 -35.32
C GLU A 89 -15.09 -38.04 -33.85
N GLU A 90 -14.04 -37.46 -33.26
CA GLU A 90 -13.70 -37.69 -31.86
C GLU A 90 -14.75 -37.08 -30.90
N CYS A 91 -15.37 -35.96 -31.27
CA CYS A 91 -16.52 -35.40 -30.55
C CYS A 91 -17.79 -36.26 -30.71
N VAL A 92 -18.03 -36.86 -31.89
CA VAL A 92 -19.15 -37.78 -32.14
C VAL A 92 -19.04 -39.00 -31.21
N ASP A 93 -17.85 -39.60 -31.12
CA ASP A 93 -17.61 -40.77 -30.26
C ASP A 93 -17.78 -40.43 -28.78
N PHE A 94 -17.20 -39.32 -28.30
CA PHE A 94 -17.37 -38.85 -26.93
C PHE A 94 -18.86 -38.61 -26.57
N ILE A 95 -19.58 -37.87 -27.43
CA ILE A 95 -21.01 -37.58 -27.23
C ILE A 95 -21.85 -38.86 -27.28
N LYS A 96 -21.51 -39.79 -28.17
CA LYS A 96 -22.19 -41.09 -28.25
C LYS A 96 -22.04 -41.90 -26.96
N ARG A 97 -20.83 -41.99 -26.38
CA ARG A 97 -20.60 -42.69 -25.10
C ARG A 97 -21.31 -42.02 -23.93
N ALA A 98 -21.31 -40.68 -23.87
CA ALA A 98 -22.10 -39.95 -22.89
C ALA A 98 -23.60 -40.27 -22.99
N LEU A 99 -24.14 -40.34 -24.21
CA LEU A 99 -25.55 -40.65 -24.46
C LEU A 99 -25.91 -42.12 -24.19
N GLU A 100 -25.01 -43.07 -24.45
CA GLU A 100 -25.21 -44.48 -24.08
C GLU A 100 -25.26 -44.67 -22.55
N ILE A 101 -24.43 -43.93 -21.80
CA ILE A 101 -24.54 -43.88 -20.33
C ILE A 101 -25.90 -43.29 -19.92
N TYR A 102 -26.32 -42.17 -20.51
CA TYR A 102 -27.62 -41.57 -20.18
C TYR A 102 -28.83 -42.43 -20.58
N ASP A 103 -28.71 -43.27 -21.60
CA ASP A 103 -29.73 -44.27 -21.95
C ASP A 103 -29.81 -45.38 -20.90
N TYR A 104 -28.67 -45.90 -20.45
CA TYR A 104 -28.63 -46.84 -19.31
C TYR A 104 -29.26 -46.23 -18.04
N LEU A 105 -28.98 -44.96 -17.74
CA LEU A 105 -29.59 -44.23 -16.61
C LEU A 105 -31.10 -44.06 -16.77
N ALA A 106 -31.57 -43.70 -17.96
CA ALA A 106 -33.00 -43.56 -18.23
C ALA A 106 -33.75 -44.90 -18.11
N GLN A 107 -33.14 -45.99 -18.59
CA GLN A 107 -33.67 -47.34 -18.47
C GLN A 107 -33.69 -47.84 -17.02
N ALA A 108 -32.63 -47.60 -16.24
CA ALA A 108 -32.58 -47.95 -14.82
C ALA A 108 -33.64 -47.20 -14.00
N ALA A 109 -33.78 -45.88 -14.17
CA ALA A 109 -34.83 -45.09 -13.52
C ALA A 109 -36.24 -45.57 -13.90
N ARG A 110 -36.46 -45.88 -15.19
CA ARG A 110 -37.74 -46.42 -15.70
C ARG A 110 -38.06 -47.81 -15.13
N ALA A 111 -37.06 -48.67 -14.95
CA ALA A 111 -37.22 -49.99 -14.33
C ALA A 111 -37.40 -49.91 -12.80
N ALA A 112 -36.83 -48.90 -12.15
CA ALA A 112 -37.02 -48.62 -10.74
C ALA A 112 -38.45 -48.11 -10.45
N GLY A 113 -38.98 -47.27 -11.36
CA GLY A 113 -40.28 -46.60 -11.27
C GLY A 113 -40.20 -45.17 -10.73
N TYR A 114 -38.99 -44.65 -10.48
CA TYR A 114 -38.74 -43.37 -9.80
C TYR A 114 -37.60 -42.59 -10.48
N PRO A 115 -37.64 -41.24 -10.48
CA PRO A 115 -36.55 -40.41 -10.98
C PRO A 115 -35.33 -40.48 -10.06
N ILE A 116 -34.14 -40.23 -10.61
CA ILE A 116 -32.91 -40.11 -9.82
C ILE A 116 -32.94 -38.77 -9.07
N LEU A 117 -32.92 -38.82 -7.74
CA LEU A 117 -33.02 -37.64 -6.88
C LEU A 117 -31.64 -36.97 -6.73
N PRO A 118 -31.53 -35.63 -6.88
CA PRO A 118 -30.27 -34.92 -6.64
C PRO A 118 -29.72 -35.19 -5.24
N GLY A 119 -28.46 -35.61 -5.15
CA GLY A 119 -27.77 -35.90 -3.89
C GLY A 119 -27.97 -37.31 -3.33
N SER A 120 -28.68 -38.21 -4.02
CA SER A 120 -28.81 -39.62 -3.62
C SER A 120 -27.56 -40.46 -3.99
N SER A 121 -27.47 -41.69 -3.48
CA SER A 121 -26.33 -42.58 -3.81
C SER A 121 -26.26 -42.89 -5.31
N ALA A 122 -27.42 -43.12 -5.94
CA ALA A 122 -27.54 -43.26 -7.39
C ALA A 122 -27.24 -41.97 -8.18
N ALA A 123 -27.23 -40.79 -7.55
CA ALA A 123 -26.79 -39.54 -8.16
C ALA A 123 -25.27 -39.31 -8.02
N LEU A 124 -24.67 -39.75 -6.92
CA LEU A 124 -23.22 -39.66 -6.69
C LEU A 124 -22.42 -40.56 -7.63
N SER A 125 -22.91 -41.77 -7.90
CA SER A 125 -22.26 -42.72 -8.83
C SER A 125 -22.23 -42.26 -10.29
N ILE A 126 -23.00 -41.23 -10.63
CA ILE A 126 -23.15 -40.69 -11.99
C ILE A 126 -22.67 -39.24 -12.12
N GLU A 127 -22.34 -38.57 -11.01
CA GLU A 127 -21.75 -37.23 -10.99
C GLU A 127 -20.43 -37.12 -11.79
N PRO A 128 -19.49 -38.11 -11.76
CA PRO A 128 -18.27 -38.05 -12.56
C PRO A 128 -18.52 -37.94 -14.07
N VAL A 129 -19.60 -38.54 -14.57
CA VAL A 129 -19.99 -38.49 -15.99
C VAL A 129 -20.45 -37.07 -16.37
N LEU A 130 -21.27 -36.45 -15.51
CA LEU A 130 -21.73 -35.07 -15.71
C LEU A 130 -20.59 -34.05 -15.59
N ARG A 131 -19.66 -34.26 -14.64
CA ARG A 131 -18.48 -33.41 -14.47
C ARG A 131 -17.56 -33.47 -15.71
N ASN A 132 -17.27 -34.67 -16.20
CA ASN A 132 -16.49 -34.86 -17.43
C ASN A 132 -17.12 -34.20 -18.66
N LEU A 133 -18.45 -34.11 -18.73
CA LEU A 133 -19.17 -33.39 -19.77
C LEU A 133 -19.03 -31.86 -19.65
N ILE A 134 -19.18 -31.32 -18.43
CA ILE A 134 -19.04 -29.86 -18.18
C ILE A 134 -17.60 -29.40 -18.43
N ASP A 135 -16.62 -30.10 -17.87
CA ASP A 135 -15.20 -29.76 -18.07
C ASP A 135 -14.78 -29.82 -19.54
N PHE A 136 -15.38 -30.73 -20.32
CA PHE A 136 -15.15 -30.84 -21.75
C PHE A 136 -15.86 -29.74 -22.55
N LYS A 137 -17.08 -29.37 -22.18
CA LYS A 137 -17.78 -28.20 -22.76
C LYS A 137 -16.92 -26.94 -22.60
N ASP A 138 -16.45 -26.67 -21.40
CA ASP A 138 -15.61 -25.49 -21.09
C ASP A 138 -14.29 -25.51 -21.88
N GLU A 139 -13.67 -26.69 -22.05
CA GLU A 139 -12.45 -26.85 -22.83
C GLU A 139 -12.67 -26.57 -24.33
N ILE A 140 -13.75 -27.07 -24.92
CA ILE A 140 -14.13 -26.73 -26.31
C ILE A 140 -14.54 -25.26 -26.42
N GLU A 141 -15.26 -24.70 -25.46
CA GLU A 141 -15.67 -23.29 -25.50
C GLU A 141 -14.45 -22.36 -25.49
N ARG A 142 -13.43 -22.66 -24.66
CA ARG A 142 -12.13 -21.96 -24.68
C ARG A 142 -11.42 -22.12 -26.03
N PHE A 143 -11.45 -23.31 -26.65
CA PHE A 143 -10.89 -23.53 -27.99
C PHE A 143 -11.65 -22.77 -29.08
N SER A 144 -12.97 -22.67 -28.97
CA SER A 144 -13.85 -21.94 -29.91
C SER A 144 -13.58 -20.44 -29.95
N LYS A 145 -12.97 -19.88 -28.88
CA LYS A 145 -12.61 -18.47 -28.75
C LYS A 145 -11.19 -18.14 -29.27
N LEU A 146 -10.36 -19.13 -29.58
CA LEU A 146 -9.00 -18.91 -30.11
C LEU A 146 -8.99 -18.42 -31.57
N GLU A 147 -7.93 -17.74 -32.00
CA GLU A 147 -7.74 -17.41 -33.41
C GLU A 147 -7.54 -18.65 -34.30
N LYS A 148 -8.01 -18.56 -35.56
CA LYS A 148 -8.13 -19.70 -36.49
C LYS A 148 -6.81 -20.46 -36.72
N TRP A 149 -5.66 -19.77 -36.73
CA TRP A 149 -4.34 -20.41 -36.89
C TRP A 149 -3.87 -21.12 -35.61
N ARG A 150 -4.12 -20.55 -34.42
CA ARG A 150 -3.84 -21.21 -33.14
C ARG A 150 -4.68 -22.47 -32.94
N ARG A 151 -5.91 -22.50 -33.49
CA ARG A 151 -6.75 -23.71 -33.49
C ARG A 151 -6.11 -24.88 -34.24
N VAL A 152 -5.46 -24.62 -35.38
CA VAL A 152 -4.76 -25.66 -36.15
C VAL A 152 -3.60 -26.25 -35.34
N GLY A 153 -2.78 -25.41 -34.71
CA GLY A 153 -1.65 -25.86 -33.88
C GLY A 153 -2.04 -26.69 -32.66
N LYS A 154 -3.19 -26.39 -32.02
CA LYS A 154 -3.68 -27.15 -30.84
C LYS A 154 -4.56 -28.36 -31.17
N ARG A 155 -4.85 -28.61 -32.46
CA ARG A 155 -5.80 -29.65 -32.89
C ARG A 155 -5.45 -31.07 -32.40
N ALA A 156 -4.17 -31.43 -32.41
CA ALA A 156 -3.69 -32.75 -31.97
C ALA A 156 -3.77 -32.94 -30.45
N ALA A 157 -3.46 -31.89 -29.66
CA ALA A 157 -3.56 -31.93 -28.21
C ALA A 157 -5.01 -32.16 -27.75
N ILE A 158 -5.97 -31.47 -28.38
CA ILE A 158 -7.40 -31.63 -28.08
C ILE A 158 -7.92 -32.99 -28.52
N LYS A 159 -7.43 -33.54 -29.65
CA LYS A 159 -7.74 -34.93 -30.04
C LYS A 159 -7.30 -35.92 -28.96
N SER A 160 -6.08 -35.79 -28.44
CA SER A 160 -5.57 -36.68 -27.38
C SER A 160 -6.31 -36.51 -26.06
N ALA A 161 -6.70 -35.29 -25.69
CA ALA A 161 -7.55 -35.02 -24.52
C ALA A 161 -8.95 -35.66 -24.67
N LEU A 162 -9.54 -35.56 -25.87
CA LEU A 162 -10.80 -36.21 -26.24
C LEU A 162 -10.71 -37.74 -26.09
N GLU A 163 -9.74 -38.38 -26.73
CA GLU A 163 -9.53 -39.83 -26.66
C GLU A 163 -9.37 -40.32 -25.21
N LYS A 164 -8.63 -39.56 -24.39
CA LYS A 164 -8.45 -39.86 -22.96
C LYS A 164 -9.77 -39.78 -22.18
N ARG A 165 -10.57 -38.71 -22.37
CA ARG A 165 -11.87 -38.53 -21.71
C ARG A 165 -12.91 -39.56 -22.19
N THR A 166 -12.93 -39.92 -23.48
CA THR A 166 -13.80 -40.99 -24.01
C THR A 166 -13.47 -42.34 -23.39
N ALA A 167 -12.18 -42.69 -23.27
CA ALA A 167 -11.75 -43.92 -22.60
C ALA A 167 -12.12 -43.95 -21.11
N GLU A 168 -12.25 -42.80 -20.46
CA GLU A 168 -12.74 -42.69 -19.08
C GLU A 168 -14.27 -42.91 -19.01
N LEU A 169 -15.04 -42.37 -19.97
CA LEU A 169 -16.46 -42.68 -20.10
C LEU A 169 -16.71 -44.17 -20.40
N ASP A 170 -15.91 -44.81 -21.25
CA ASP A 170 -16.02 -46.25 -21.51
C ASP A 170 -15.78 -47.09 -20.23
N ARG A 171 -14.83 -46.69 -19.37
CA ARG A 171 -14.62 -47.32 -18.05
C ARG A 171 -15.82 -47.12 -17.13
N ASN A 172 -16.38 -45.91 -17.09
CA ASN A 172 -17.56 -45.61 -16.29
C ASN A 172 -18.79 -46.41 -16.77
N LEU A 173 -18.98 -46.55 -18.08
CA LEU A 173 -20.04 -47.38 -18.66
C LEU A 173 -19.86 -48.87 -18.31
N LEU A 174 -18.62 -49.39 -18.35
CA LEU A 174 -18.30 -50.75 -17.91
C LEU A 174 -18.60 -50.98 -16.42
N LEU A 175 -18.24 -50.03 -15.56
CA LEU A 175 -18.54 -50.12 -14.11
C LEU A 175 -20.04 -50.07 -13.84
N LEU A 176 -20.77 -49.16 -14.51
CA LEU A 176 -22.23 -49.02 -14.37
C LEU A 176 -23.01 -50.23 -14.89
N THR A 177 -22.51 -50.91 -15.94
CA THR A 177 -23.17 -52.09 -16.53
C THR A 177 -22.79 -53.40 -15.85
N ALA A 178 -21.58 -53.52 -15.28
CA ALA A 178 -21.19 -54.65 -14.46
C ALA A 178 -21.93 -54.66 -13.09
N ALA A 179 -22.23 -53.48 -12.55
CA ALA A 179 -23.05 -53.31 -11.35
C ALA A 179 -24.55 -53.33 -11.70
N SER A 180 -25.17 -54.51 -11.68
CA SER A 180 -26.64 -54.70 -11.81
C SER A 180 -27.47 -54.06 -10.67
N GLY A 181 -26.83 -53.29 -9.78
CA GLY A 181 -27.41 -52.66 -8.60
C GLY A 181 -28.03 -51.27 -8.82
N LEU A 182 -27.81 -50.57 -9.94
CA LEU A 182 -28.27 -49.17 -10.08
C LEU A 182 -29.80 -49.02 -9.94
N THR A 183 -30.58 -49.88 -10.58
CA THR A 183 -32.05 -49.93 -10.45
C THR A 183 -32.51 -50.17 -9.01
N ASN A 184 -31.76 -50.98 -8.25
CA ASN A 184 -32.05 -51.26 -6.84
C ASN A 184 -31.62 -50.09 -5.95
N GLY A 185 -30.51 -49.42 -6.26
CA GLY A 185 -30.04 -48.20 -5.59
C GLY A 185 -31.06 -47.06 -5.71
N ILE A 186 -31.60 -46.81 -6.91
CA ILE A 186 -32.66 -45.80 -7.12
C ILE A 186 -33.91 -46.14 -6.29
N ARG A 187 -34.27 -47.42 -6.19
CA ARG A 187 -35.42 -47.88 -5.38
C ARG A 187 -35.16 -47.73 -3.86
N ALA A 188 -33.94 -48.01 -3.40
CA ALA A 188 -33.53 -47.83 -2.00
C ALA A 188 -33.44 -46.34 -1.61
N ASP A 189 -32.82 -45.51 -2.44
CA ASP A 189 -32.74 -44.05 -2.28
C ASP A 189 -34.16 -43.44 -2.10
N TYR A 190 -35.12 -43.88 -2.91
CA TYR A 190 -36.50 -43.40 -2.83
C TYR A 190 -37.22 -43.89 -1.56
N GLN A 191 -36.98 -45.13 -1.12
CA GLN A 191 -37.53 -45.64 0.15
C GLN A 191 -36.96 -44.90 1.37
N MET A 192 -35.67 -44.57 1.39
CA MET A 192 -35.08 -43.75 2.45
C MET A 192 -35.64 -42.32 2.46
N SER A 193 -35.97 -41.75 1.30
CA SER A 193 -36.55 -40.40 1.20
C SER A 193 -37.97 -40.26 1.79
N GLN A 194 -38.67 -41.38 2.04
CA GLN A 194 -40.01 -41.39 2.64
C GLN A 194 -40.04 -41.73 4.14
N ALA A 195 -38.89 -41.95 4.78
CA ALA A 195 -38.83 -42.21 6.22
C ALA A 195 -39.25 -40.96 7.01
N PRO A 196 -40.26 -41.02 7.91
CA PRO A 196 -40.72 -39.84 8.64
C PRO A 196 -39.75 -39.44 9.74
N ASN A 197 -39.25 -38.20 9.68
CA ASN A 197 -38.48 -37.58 10.75
C ASN A 197 -39.34 -37.39 12.02
N THR A 198 -39.09 -38.19 13.06
CA THR A 198 -39.60 -37.94 14.41
C THR A 198 -38.52 -37.30 15.30
N PRO A 199 -38.82 -36.18 16.00
CA PRO A 199 -37.86 -35.55 16.90
C PRO A 199 -37.79 -36.30 18.25
N SER A 200 -36.59 -36.64 18.71
CA SER A 200 -36.36 -37.22 20.04
C SER A 200 -35.88 -36.17 21.04
N SER A 201 -36.68 -35.93 22.08
CA SER A 201 -36.34 -35.05 23.20
C SER A 201 -35.48 -35.74 24.26
N THR A 202 -34.41 -35.07 24.68
CA THR A 202 -33.76 -35.09 26.01
C THR A 202 -34.21 -36.14 27.04
N ASN A 203 -33.25 -36.95 27.52
CA ASN A 203 -32.85 -36.97 28.94
C ASN A 203 -31.52 -37.74 29.16
N ALA A 204 -30.81 -37.39 30.24
CA ALA A 204 -29.44 -37.86 30.52
C ALA A 204 -29.37 -39.00 31.55
N SER A 205 -28.48 -39.99 31.29
CA SER A 205 -27.77 -40.82 32.29
C SER A 205 -26.77 -41.74 31.57
N GLY A 206 -25.53 -41.83 32.06
CA GLY A 206 -24.66 -42.99 31.77
C GLY A 206 -24.96 -44.16 32.74
N PRO A 207 -24.22 -45.29 32.72
CA PRO A 207 -22.93 -45.50 32.04
C PRO A 207 -22.74 -46.89 31.33
N THR A 208 -21.61 -47.03 30.62
CA THR A 208 -20.76 -48.23 30.30
C THR A 208 -21.34 -49.63 29.97
N VAL A 209 -20.69 -50.35 29.02
CA VAL A 209 -20.28 -51.80 29.02
C VAL A 209 -20.57 -52.60 27.70
N THR A 210 -19.47 -53.11 27.11
CA THR A 210 -19.22 -54.26 26.19
C THR A 210 -19.81 -54.40 24.76
N LEU A 211 -18.88 -54.82 23.87
CA LEU A 211 -19.04 -55.61 22.64
C LEU A 211 -19.83 -56.93 22.83
N VAL A 212 -20.39 -57.50 21.75
CA VAL A 212 -20.09 -58.86 21.21
C VAL A 212 -21.16 -59.32 20.18
N ASP A 213 -20.65 -59.77 19.03
CA ASP A 213 -21.15 -60.70 18.00
C ASP A 213 -22.43 -60.49 17.14
N GLU A 214 -22.22 -60.89 15.89
CA GLU A 214 -23.05 -60.91 14.66
C GLU A 214 -23.88 -62.23 14.57
N PRO A 215 -24.64 -62.59 13.49
CA PRO A 215 -24.09 -62.79 12.13
C PRO A 215 -25.01 -62.52 10.91
N GLU A 216 -24.37 -62.49 9.74
CA GLU A 216 -24.95 -62.56 8.40
C GLU A 216 -25.54 -63.96 8.08
N GLU A 217 -26.85 -64.11 7.78
CA GLU A 217 -27.33 -65.40 7.19
C GLU A 217 -28.64 -65.34 6.37
N ILE A 218 -28.94 -64.24 5.64
CA ILE A 218 -30.21 -64.13 4.87
C ILE A 218 -30.02 -63.96 3.34
N LEU A 219 -28.85 -63.56 2.84
CA LEU A 219 -28.71 -63.15 1.44
C LEU A 219 -28.40 -64.26 0.40
N LEU A 220 -28.27 -65.53 0.82
CA LEU A 220 -27.74 -66.61 -0.04
C LEU A 220 -28.77 -67.53 -0.73
N GLN A 221 -30.09 -67.25 -0.65
CA GLN A 221 -31.13 -68.16 -1.18
C GLN A 221 -31.81 -67.78 -2.51
N HIS A 222 -31.49 -66.63 -3.13
CA HIS A 222 -32.26 -66.14 -4.30
C HIS A 222 -31.51 -66.09 -5.65
N LEU A 223 -30.32 -66.70 -5.75
CA LEU A 223 -29.55 -66.80 -7.00
C LEU A 223 -29.53 -68.22 -7.58
N GLN A 224 -30.66 -68.64 -8.16
CA GLN A 224 -30.69 -69.71 -9.17
C GLN A 224 -31.23 -69.15 -10.50
N ILE A 225 -30.31 -68.94 -11.45
CA ILE A 225 -30.65 -68.56 -12.82
C ILE A 225 -30.92 -69.84 -13.61
N GLN A 226 -32.13 -69.99 -14.14
CA GLN A 226 -32.40 -70.94 -15.23
C GLN A 226 -32.19 -70.24 -16.58
N ASP A 227 -31.13 -70.64 -17.29
CA ASP A 227 -31.00 -70.36 -18.72
C ASP A 227 -32.17 -70.97 -19.48
N THR A 228 -32.90 -70.15 -20.24
CA THR A 228 -33.72 -70.62 -21.35
C THR A 228 -33.51 -69.75 -22.59
N GLN A 229 -33.27 -70.42 -23.72
CA GLN A 229 -32.94 -69.82 -25.00
C GLN A 229 -34.17 -69.20 -25.68
N SER A 230 -33.98 -68.16 -26.50
CA SER A 230 -34.06 -68.34 -27.96
C SER A 230 -33.70 -67.08 -28.75
N ASP A 231 -32.76 -67.24 -29.69
CA ASP A 231 -32.74 -66.72 -31.05
C ASP A 231 -33.62 -65.50 -31.41
N LYS A 232 -32.96 -64.38 -31.77
CA LYS A 232 -33.11 -63.68 -33.07
C LYS A 232 -32.22 -62.42 -33.20
N SER A 233 -30.90 -62.60 -33.28
CA SER A 233 -29.95 -61.52 -33.65
C SER A 233 -28.54 -62.02 -34.01
N SER A 234 -28.44 -63.16 -34.71
CA SER A 234 -27.14 -63.80 -35.05
C SER A 234 -26.65 -63.56 -36.50
N GLU A 235 -27.37 -62.78 -37.31
CA GLU A 235 -26.93 -62.39 -38.66
C GLU A 235 -26.66 -60.88 -38.67
N MET A 236 -25.36 -60.50 -38.72
CA MET A 236 -24.77 -59.16 -38.99
C MET A 236 -23.46 -58.89 -38.21
N LEU A 237 -22.93 -59.85 -37.44
CA LEU A 237 -21.61 -59.72 -36.80
C LEU A 237 -20.51 -60.30 -37.71
N SER A 238 -19.48 -59.51 -37.98
CA SER A 238 -18.31 -59.95 -38.78
C SER A 238 -17.45 -60.96 -38.02
N ASP A 239 -16.64 -61.73 -38.74
CA ASP A 239 -15.74 -62.73 -38.15
C ASP A 239 -14.82 -62.14 -37.06
N SER A 240 -14.40 -60.88 -37.22
CA SER A 240 -13.63 -60.15 -36.21
C SER A 240 -14.41 -59.96 -34.90
N VAL A 241 -15.71 -59.68 -34.96
CA VAL A 241 -16.55 -59.55 -33.75
C VAL A 241 -16.82 -60.91 -33.12
N GLN A 242 -17.01 -61.98 -33.91
CA GLN A 242 -17.10 -63.34 -33.37
C GLN A 242 -15.78 -63.81 -32.74
N GLN A 243 -14.64 -63.44 -33.32
CA GLN A 243 -13.31 -63.76 -32.82
C GLN A 243 -13.00 -62.97 -31.53
N ASN A 244 -13.37 -61.69 -31.47
CA ASN A 244 -13.30 -60.87 -30.26
C ASN A 244 -14.26 -61.38 -29.17
N LEU A 245 -15.49 -61.80 -29.51
CA LEU A 245 -16.41 -62.44 -28.56
C LEU A 245 -15.88 -63.79 -28.07
N LYS A 246 -15.18 -64.57 -28.90
CA LYS A 246 -14.45 -65.76 -28.43
C LYS A 246 -13.28 -65.40 -27.53
N GLN A 247 -12.51 -64.35 -27.82
CA GLN A 247 -11.43 -63.87 -26.96
C GLN A 247 -11.97 -63.39 -25.61
N VAL A 248 -12.98 -62.53 -25.61
CA VAL A 248 -13.67 -62.07 -24.39
C VAL A 248 -14.31 -63.23 -23.64
N SER A 249 -14.97 -64.19 -24.30
CA SER A 249 -15.50 -65.40 -23.64
C SER A 249 -14.39 -66.27 -23.04
N THR A 250 -13.20 -66.30 -23.66
CA THR A 250 -12.04 -67.04 -23.14
C THR A 250 -11.42 -66.32 -21.94
N SER A 251 -11.22 -64.99 -22.02
CA SER A 251 -10.74 -64.17 -20.91
C SER A 251 -11.74 -64.12 -19.75
N VAL A 252 -13.04 -64.07 -20.02
CA VAL A 252 -14.09 -64.17 -19.00
C VAL A 252 -14.12 -65.58 -18.40
N LYS A 253 -13.89 -66.65 -19.17
CA LYS A 253 -13.70 -68.01 -18.61
C LYS A 253 -12.41 -68.15 -17.82
N GLU A 254 -11.33 -67.44 -18.16
CA GLU A 254 -10.11 -67.38 -17.34
C GLU A 254 -10.30 -66.57 -16.05
N VAL A 255 -11.04 -65.45 -16.09
CA VAL A 255 -11.38 -64.65 -14.91
C VAL A 255 -12.34 -65.40 -14.00
N ILE A 256 -13.37 -66.05 -14.55
CA ILE A 256 -14.26 -66.94 -13.79
C ILE A 256 -13.48 -68.13 -13.24
N ARG A 257 -12.53 -68.72 -13.99
CA ARG A 257 -11.68 -69.82 -13.49
C ARG A 257 -10.69 -69.37 -12.42
N ARG A 258 -10.17 -68.12 -12.48
CA ARG A 258 -9.38 -67.51 -11.40
C ARG A 258 -10.25 -67.30 -10.15
N ASN A 259 -11.45 -66.75 -10.31
CA ASN A 259 -12.35 -66.49 -9.20
C ASN A 259 -12.98 -67.76 -8.60
N SER A 260 -13.18 -68.83 -9.40
CA SER A 260 -13.72 -70.11 -8.93
C SER A 260 -12.66 -71.04 -8.31
N LEU A 261 -11.38 -70.73 -8.45
CA LEU A 261 -10.28 -71.43 -7.77
C LEU A 261 -9.83 -70.71 -6.48
N LEU A 262 -10.45 -69.58 -6.14
CA LEU A 262 -10.18 -68.84 -4.89
C LEU A 262 -11.10 -69.23 -3.72
N ASN A 263 -12.09 -70.10 -3.94
CA ASN A 263 -13.04 -70.58 -2.92
C ASN A 263 -13.06 -72.11 -2.78
N THR A 264 -11.89 -72.75 -2.63
CA THR A 264 -11.71 -74.00 -1.83
C THR A 264 -10.22 -74.23 -1.56
N ASP A 265 -9.93 -74.65 -0.33
CA ASP A 265 -8.64 -75.13 0.21
C ASP A 265 -7.47 -74.13 0.25
N GLY A 266 -7.12 -73.73 1.47
CA GLY A 266 -6.21 -72.61 1.73
C GLY A 266 -4.72 -72.97 1.86
N GLN A 267 -3.88 -72.04 1.41
CA GLN A 267 -2.52 -71.74 1.87
C GLN A 267 -2.27 -70.24 1.52
N PRO A 268 -1.48 -69.48 2.31
CA PRO A 268 -1.48 -68.01 2.24
C PRO A 268 -0.56 -67.46 1.13
N SER A 269 -1.03 -66.47 0.36
CA SER A 269 -0.12 -65.64 -0.46
C SER A 269 -0.69 -64.25 -0.84
N THR A 270 0.09 -63.22 -0.50
CA THR A 270 0.22 -61.95 -1.24
C THR A 270 -1.04 -61.11 -1.51
N PHE A 271 -1.81 -60.77 -0.46
CA PHE A 271 -2.74 -59.62 -0.51
C PHE A 271 -2.43 -58.52 0.52
N ASP A 272 -1.64 -58.79 1.56
CA ASP A 272 -1.33 -57.82 2.64
C ASP A 272 -0.52 -56.58 2.20
N SER A 273 0.06 -56.56 0.99
CA SER A 273 1.06 -55.54 0.61
C SER A 273 0.52 -54.26 -0.02
N GLN A 274 -0.77 -54.20 -0.38
CA GLN A 274 -1.41 -52.98 -0.86
C GLN A 274 -2.20 -52.24 0.23
N ASP A 275 -3.01 -52.93 1.04
CA ASP A 275 -3.71 -52.28 2.16
C ASP A 275 -2.75 -51.81 3.27
N ALA A 276 -1.70 -52.57 3.60
CA ALA A 276 -0.69 -52.14 4.57
C ALA A 276 0.15 -50.92 4.12
N ARG A 277 0.11 -50.56 2.82
CA ARG A 277 0.73 -49.30 2.32
C ARG A 277 -0.21 -48.10 2.38
N LEU A 278 -1.50 -48.32 2.58
CA LEU A 278 -2.54 -47.28 2.58
C LEU A 278 -2.96 -46.85 3.99
N GLN A 279 -2.51 -47.54 5.04
CA GLN A 279 -2.77 -47.15 6.44
C GLN A 279 -1.65 -46.27 7.04
N LYS A 280 -0.39 -46.46 6.63
CA LYS A 280 0.76 -45.72 7.19
C LYS A 280 0.57 -44.19 7.09
N PRO A 281 0.82 -43.43 8.18
CA PRO A 281 0.59 -41.98 8.22
C PRO A 281 1.51 -41.21 7.27
N PHE A 282 2.75 -41.67 7.09
CA PHE A 282 3.76 -41.00 6.26
C PHE A 282 4.37 -41.95 5.22
N THR A 283 4.78 -41.39 4.08
CA THR A 283 5.68 -42.05 3.13
C THR A 283 7.12 -42.02 3.66
N SER A 284 7.99 -42.89 3.15
CA SER A 284 9.40 -42.95 3.56
C SER A 284 10.19 -41.66 3.30
N GLU A 285 9.72 -40.78 2.41
CA GLU A 285 10.31 -39.45 2.21
C GLU A 285 9.81 -38.46 3.28
N GLU A 286 8.53 -38.51 3.65
CA GLU A 286 7.92 -37.68 4.69
C GLU A 286 8.48 -38.03 6.08
N GLN A 287 8.59 -39.33 6.41
CA GLN A 287 9.24 -39.81 7.64
C GLN A 287 10.69 -39.29 7.74
N ARG A 288 11.44 -39.33 6.64
CA ARG A 288 12.84 -38.87 6.58
C ARG A 288 12.97 -37.34 6.75
N LYS A 289 11.96 -36.56 6.36
CA LYS A 289 11.93 -35.11 6.58
C LYS A 289 11.66 -34.78 8.04
N LEU A 290 10.69 -35.45 8.67
CA LEU A 290 10.42 -35.32 10.11
C LEU A 290 11.62 -35.75 10.95
N GLU A 291 12.26 -36.88 10.61
CA GLU A 291 13.44 -37.37 11.33
C GLU A 291 14.67 -36.45 11.15
N LYS A 292 14.84 -35.83 9.99
CA LYS A 292 15.86 -34.78 9.81
C LYS A 292 15.55 -33.55 10.66
N LEU A 293 14.30 -33.07 10.65
CA LEU A 293 13.86 -31.94 11.47
C LEU A 293 14.09 -32.21 12.96
N ARG A 294 13.75 -33.42 13.43
CA ARG A 294 14.05 -33.89 14.77
C ARG A 294 15.54 -33.81 15.09
N GLN A 295 16.42 -34.38 14.25
CA GLN A 295 17.87 -34.36 14.48
C GLN A 295 18.46 -32.95 14.44
N ASP A 296 17.94 -32.07 13.60
CA ASP A 296 18.37 -30.67 13.54
C ASP A 296 17.88 -29.88 14.78
N MET A 297 16.67 -30.15 15.30
CA MET A 297 16.19 -29.59 16.58
C MET A 297 16.92 -30.17 17.79
N GLU A 298 17.19 -31.47 17.84
CA GLU A 298 17.98 -32.10 18.92
C GLU A 298 19.36 -31.45 19.03
N ARG A 299 19.99 -31.05 17.91
CA ARG A 299 21.25 -30.29 17.90
C ARG A 299 21.12 -28.83 18.35
N LEU A 300 19.96 -28.21 18.16
CA LEU A 300 19.70 -26.82 18.54
C LEU A 300 19.34 -26.68 20.03
N PHE A 301 18.68 -27.68 20.61
CA PHE A 301 18.06 -27.57 21.94
C PHE A 301 18.55 -28.58 23.00
N LEU A 302 19.23 -29.69 22.63
CA LEU A 302 19.87 -30.57 23.63
C LEU A 302 21.36 -30.23 23.82
N PRO A 303 21.86 -30.17 25.06
CA PRO A 303 23.29 -29.96 25.31
C PRO A 303 24.10 -31.23 25.03
N GLY A 304 24.88 -31.22 23.94
CA GLY A 304 25.75 -32.34 23.56
C GLY A 304 27.02 -31.90 22.83
N ASP A 305 28.14 -31.84 23.58
CA ASP A 305 29.54 -31.90 23.13
C ASP A 305 29.89 -31.29 21.75
N SER A 306 29.48 -30.04 21.52
CA SER A 306 30.11 -29.17 20.51
C SER A 306 30.95 -28.11 21.22
N GLU A 307 32.27 -28.26 21.16
CA GLU A 307 33.16 -27.10 21.32
C GLU A 307 32.80 -26.06 20.24
N ASP A 308 32.99 -24.77 20.54
CA ASP A 308 32.74 -23.60 19.67
C ASP A 308 31.27 -23.26 19.30
N LEU A 309 30.46 -22.88 20.30
CA LEU A 309 29.42 -21.83 20.17
C LEU A 309 29.18 -21.14 21.54
N GLU A 310 29.96 -20.11 21.86
CA GLU A 310 29.76 -19.31 23.07
C GLU A 310 28.57 -18.33 22.92
N GLY A 311 27.56 -18.48 23.78
CA GLY A 311 26.73 -17.36 24.24
C GLY A 311 25.39 -17.14 23.52
N ILE A 312 24.35 -17.85 23.97
CA ILE A 312 22.94 -17.48 24.21
C ILE A 312 22.23 -18.81 24.61
N PHE A 313 21.12 -18.76 25.36
CA PHE A 313 20.43 -19.92 26.00
C PHE A 313 21.09 -20.49 27.26
N HIS A 314 20.87 -19.80 28.39
CA HIS A 314 20.97 -20.41 29.72
C HIS A 314 19.58 -20.87 30.18
N ILE A 315 19.30 -22.18 30.15
CA ILE A 315 18.11 -22.77 30.78
C ILE A 315 18.50 -23.21 32.20
N GLN A 316 17.99 -22.51 33.22
CA GLN A 316 18.02 -23.00 34.60
C GLN A 316 16.73 -23.76 34.90
N SER A 317 16.84 -25.09 35.07
CA SER A 317 15.72 -25.94 35.47
C SER A 317 15.32 -25.66 36.93
N GLY A 318 14.19 -24.98 37.09
CA GLY A 318 13.59 -24.63 38.39
C GLY A 318 12.08 -24.87 38.38
N THR A 319 11.60 -25.72 39.29
CA THR A 319 10.23 -26.23 39.33
C THR A 319 9.14 -25.16 39.58
N SER A 320 8.13 -25.04 38.72
CA SER A 320 6.77 -24.61 39.12
C SER A 320 5.66 -24.92 38.11
N THR A 321 4.67 -25.71 38.54
CA THR A 321 3.22 -25.63 38.18
C THR A 321 2.77 -25.37 36.73
N ALA A 322 2.36 -26.46 36.05
CA ALA A 322 1.21 -26.63 35.13
C ALA A 322 0.84 -25.51 34.11
N ASP A 323 0.74 -25.94 32.83
CA ASP A 323 0.24 -25.25 31.63
C ASP A 323 1.20 -24.33 30.83
N ASP A 324 2.50 -24.29 31.16
CA ASP A 324 3.58 -23.87 30.24
C ASP A 324 4.54 -25.06 30.00
N ASP A 325 4.27 -25.88 28.97
CA ASP A 325 5.27 -26.79 28.41
C ASP A 325 6.26 -25.95 27.58
N ASP A 326 7.57 -26.16 27.73
CA ASP A 326 8.58 -25.49 26.89
C ASP A 326 8.30 -25.85 25.40
N PRO A 327 8.09 -24.86 24.49
CA PRO A 327 7.83 -25.14 23.08
C PRO A 327 8.91 -25.99 22.41
N ALA A 328 10.17 -25.92 22.86
CA ALA A 328 11.24 -26.78 22.36
C ALA A 328 11.10 -28.23 22.86
N GLU A 329 10.75 -28.44 24.12
CA GLU A 329 10.51 -29.78 24.70
C GLU A 329 9.26 -30.41 24.06
N SER A 330 8.15 -29.66 23.99
CA SER A 330 6.92 -30.05 23.29
C SER A 330 7.17 -30.41 21.82
N ALA A 331 7.90 -29.59 21.08
CA ALA A 331 8.20 -29.88 19.68
C ALA A 331 9.06 -31.15 19.51
N LEU A 332 10.03 -31.38 20.40
CA LEU A 332 10.86 -32.59 20.39
C LEU A 332 10.05 -33.85 20.76
N GLU A 333 9.14 -33.77 21.74
CA GLU A 333 8.23 -34.86 22.09
C GLU A 333 7.29 -35.20 20.92
N LEU A 334 6.64 -34.19 20.33
CA LEU A 334 5.77 -34.37 19.16
C LEU A 334 6.53 -34.95 17.96
N LEU A 335 7.77 -34.52 17.72
CA LEU A 335 8.62 -35.09 16.68
C LEU A 335 9.00 -36.55 16.98
N ALA A 336 9.25 -36.90 18.24
CA ALA A 336 9.49 -38.29 18.64
C ALA A 336 8.24 -39.17 18.42
N GLU A 337 7.04 -38.70 18.78
CA GLU A 337 5.76 -39.37 18.52
C GLU A 337 5.46 -39.53 17.03
N LEU A 338 5.73 -38.50 16.22
CA LEU A 338 5.48 -38.50 14.78
C LEU A 338 6.52 -39.32 13.99
N CYS A 339 7.73 -39.46 14.50
CA CYS A 339 8.78 -40.30 13.90
C CYS A 339 8.66 -41.79 14.24
N ASP A 340 7.85 -42.19 15.24
CA ASP A 340 7.70 -43.59 15.64
C ASP A 340 7.06 -44.44 14.53
N GLU A 341 7.83 -45.40 14.01
CA GLU A 341 7.38 -46.30 12.93
C GLU A 341 6.27 -47.28 13.36
N SER A 342 6.00 -47.41 14.67
CA SER A 342 4.90 -48.23 15.21
C SER A 342 3.52 -47.57 15.08
N ASN A 343 3.47 -46.29 14.69
CA ASN A 343 2.22 -45.56 14.48
C ASN A 343 1.62 -45.92 13.12
N GLU A 344 0.83 -46.99 13.05
CA GLU A 344 0.39 -47.59 11.78
C GLU A 344 -0.79 -46.88 11.08
N THR A 345 -1.39 -45.82 11.66
CA THR A 345 -2.65 -45.23 11.15
C THR A 345 -2.68 -43.69 11.04
N LEU A 346 -3.12 -43.16 9.89
CA LEU A 346 -3.39 -41.72 9.70
C LEU A 346 -4.71 -41.26 10.38
N ASP A 347 -4.66 -41.01 11.67
CA ASP A 347 -5.84 -40.73 12.50
C ASP A 347 -6.14 -39.20 12.68
N LYS A 348 -6.83 -38.81 13.75
CA LYS A 348 -7.07 -37.39 14.11
C LYS A 348 -5.95 -36.83 15.00
N SER A 349 -5.31 -37.64 15.84
CA SER A 349 -4.19 -37.23 16.69
C SER A 349 -3.00 -36.78 15.86
N THR A 350 -2.62 -37.54 14.82
CA THR A 350 -1.50 -37.18 13.91
C THR A 350 -1.66 -35.77 13.32
N LEU A 351 -2.88 -35.41 12.89
CA LEU A 351 -3.19 -34.09 12.33
C LEU A 351 -3.17 -32.98 13.39
N LEU A 352 -3.48 -33.30 14.65
CA LEU A 352 -3.39 -32.38 15.77
C LEU A 352 -1.94 -32.19 16.23
N SER A 353 -1.14 -33.26 16.33
CA SER A 353 0.28 -33.21 16.67
C SER A 353 1.09 -32.44 15.63
N LEU A 354 0.86 -32.65 14.33
CA LEU A 354 1.47 -31.82 13.27
C LEU A 354 1.07 -30.34 13.38
N ARG A 355 -0.16 -30.04 13.81
CA ARG A 355 -0.61 -28.65 14.02
C ARG A 355 0.01 -28.03 15.26
N LYS A 356 0.11 -28.77 16.38
CA LYS A 356 0.80 -28.29 17.60
C LYS A 356 2.28 -28.06 17.30
N LEU A 357 2.96 -29.03 16.68
CA LEU A 357 4.35 -28.91 16.25
C LEU A 357 4.58 -27.68 15.35
N SER A 358 3.68 -27.40 14.40
CA SER A 358 3.79 -26.18 13.59
C SER A 358 3.68 -24.90 14.42
N ASN A 359 2.82 -24.86 15.43
CA ASN A 359 2.68 -23.69 16.30
C ASN A 359 3.89 -23.55 17.24
N ASP A 360 4.42 -24.65 17.74
CA ASP A 360 5.60 -24.67 18.62
C ASP A 360 6.84 -24.19 17.85
N LEU A 361 7.04 -24.68 16.61
CA LEU A 361 8.08 -24.20 15.68
C LEU A 361 7.94 -22.71 15.35
N ASP A 362 6.72 -22.23 15.09
CA ASP A 362 6.43 -20.81 14.84
C ASP A 362 6.76 -19.95 16.08
N THR A 363 6.43 -20.44 17.29
CA THR A 363 6.78 -19.81 18.58
C THR A 363 8.29 -19.76 18.83
N LEU A 364 9.04 -20.75 18.33
CA LEU A 364 10.51 -20.76 18.33
C LEU A 364 11.13 -19.93 17.18
N GLY A 365 10.31 -19.36 16.29
CA GLY A 365 10.74 -18.61 15.12
C GLY A 365 11.30 -19.47 13.97
N LEU A 366 11.11 -20.79 13.99
CA LEU A 366 11.57 -21.77 13.00
C LEU A 366 10.57 -21.86 11.82
N LEU A 367 10.51 -20.77 11.05
CA LEU A 367 9.47 -20.53 10.03
C LEU A 367 9.52 -21.51 8.85
N ASP A 368 10.70 -21.88 8.34
CA ASP A 368 10.83 -22.80 7.20
C ASP A 368 10.46 -24.24 7.61
N GLU A 369 10.79 -24.63 8.82
CA GLU A 369 10.43 -25.89 9.45
C GLU A 369 8.92 -25.98 9.69
N GLY A 370 8.33 -24.93 10.29
CA GLY A 370 6.88 -24.80 10.47
C GLY A 370 6.14 -24.84 9.12
N LEU A 371 6.66 -24.15 8.10
CA LEU A 371 6.13 -24.18 6.74
C LEU A 371 6.18 -25.59 6.14
N MET A 372 7.26 -26.35 6.34
CA MET A 372 7.37 -27.74 5.91
C MET A 372 6.30 -28.62 6.58
N VAL A 373 6.08 -28.43 7.89
CA VAL A 373 5.06 -29.18 8.66
C VAL A 373 3.65 -28.83 8.17
N LEU A 374 3.36 -27.57 7.85
CA LEU A 374 2.07 -27.14 7.29
C LEU A 374 1.83 -27.68 5.87
N GLN A 375 2.87 -27.74 5.02
CA GLN A 375 2.80 -28.37 3.70
C GLN A 375 2.52 -29.87 3.80
N LEU A 376 3.16 -30.55 4.76
CA LEU A 376 2.91 -31.96 5.05
C LEU A 376 1.47 -32.18 5.54
N LEU A 377 1.01 -31.38 6.51
CA LEU A 377 -0.36 -31.41 7.03
C LEU A 377 -1.40 -31.22 5.91
N ALA A 378 -1.21 -30.22 5.04
CA ALA A 378 -2.10 -30.00 3.89
C ALA A 378 -2.07 -31.18 2.90
N THR A 379 -0.91 -31.79 2.67
CA THR A 379 -0.76 -32.96 1.79
C THR A 379 -1.47 -34.20 2.33
N LEU A 380 -1.38 -34.46 3.64
CA LEU A 380 -2.11 -35.54 4.29
C LEU A 380 -3.62 -35.31 4.28
N CYS A 381 -4.07 -34.08 4.53
CA CYS A 381 -5.48 -33.71 4.39
C CYS A 381 -6.02 -33.91 2.96
N ARG A 382 -5.23 -33.58 1.92
CA ARG A 382 -5.60 -33.90 0.51
C ARG A 382 -5.72 -35.41 0.30
N ARG A 383 -4.72 -36.20 0.72
CA ARG A 383 -4.67 -37.67 0.62
C ARG A 383 -5.88 -38.34 1.28
N LYS A 384 -6.46 -37.73 2.32
CA LYS A 384 -7.63 -38.24 3.05
C LYS A 384 -8.98 -37.89 2.39
N ILE A 385 -9.07 -36.77 1.66
CA ILE A 385 -10.32 -36.33 0.98
C ILE A 385 -10.71 -37.26 -0.17
N ASP A 386 -9.73 -37.85 -0.87
CA ASP A 386 -9.98 -38.82 -1.93
C ASP A 386 -10.71 -40.08 -1.42
N ASN A 387 -10.73 -40.30 -0.09
CA ASN A 387 -11.44 -41.40 0.59
C ASN A 387 -12.86 -41.03 1.09
N GLY A 388 -13.31 -39.77 0.93
CA GLY A 388 -14.74 -39.45 0.80
C GLY A 388 -15.45 -38.59 1.87
N HIS A 389 -14.91 -38.32 3.06
CA HIS A 389 -15.70 -37.65 4.12
C HIS A 389 -15.71 -36.11 4.06
N ALA A 390 -16.74 -35.50 4.67
CA ALA A 390 -16.89 -34.03 4.74
C ALA A 390 -15.96 -33.38 5.78
N LEU A 391 -15.60 -34.11 6.84
CA LEU A 391 -14.69 -33.64 7.91
C LEU A 391 -13.27 -33.38 7.38
N ASP A 392 -12.81 -34.18 6.42
CA ASP A 392 -11.48 -34.04 5.82
C ASP A 392 -11.37 -32.76 4.97
N ARG A 393 -12.48 -32.31 4.37
CA ARG A 393 -12.55 -31.03 3.62
C ARG A 393 -12.43 -29.81 4.54
N THR A 394 -13.03 -29.84 5.73
CA THR A 394 -12.79 -28.80 6.75
C THR A 394 -11.36 -28.79 7.25
N ASN A 395 -10.76 -29.98 7.45
CA ASN A 395 -9.37 -30.09 7.92
C ASN A 395 -8.38 -29.59 6.86
N LEU A 396 -8.60 -29.92 5.57
CA LEU A 396 -7.81 -29.34 4.48
C LEU A 396 -7.96 -27.82 4.42
N ALA A 397 -9.17 -27.29 4.44
CA ALA A 397 -9.36 -25.83 4.37
C ALA A 397 -8.72 -25.10 5.56
N ALA A 398 -8.73 -25.69 6.76
CA ALA A 398 -8.02 -25.16 7.93
C ALA A 398 -6.50 -25.22 7.74
N ALA A 399 -5.94 -26.36 7.29
CA ALA A 399 -4.51 -26.53 7.04
C ALA A 399 -4.01 -25.57 5.95
N LEU A 400 -4.75 -25.43 4.84
CA LEU A 400 -4.45 -24.47 3.77
C LEU A 400 -4.50 -23.03 4.29
N ARG A 401 -5.47 -22.65 5.13
CA ARG A 401 -5.51 -21.30 5.71
C ARG A 401 -4.29 -21.01 6.59
N HIS A 402 -3.85 -21.96 7.42
CA HIS A 402 -2.63 -21.82 8.22
C HIS A 402 -1.36 -21.77 7.34
N LEU A 403 -1.27 -22.65 6.34
CA LEU A 403 -0.19 -22.62 5.34
C LEU A 403 -0.14 -21.30 4.57
N GLY A 404 -1.29 -20.73 4.20
CA GLY A 404 -1.38 -19.44 3.54
C GLY A 404 -0.87 -18.29 4.41
N ALA A 405 -1.15 -18.30 5.72
CA ALA A 405 -0.61 -17.31 6.65
C ALA A 405 0.93 -17.44 6.78
N ALA A 406 1.45 -18.65 6.98
CA ALA A 406 2.90 -18.89 7.04
C ALA A 406 3.63 -18.51 5.73
N LEU A 407 2.99 -18.73 4.57
CA LEU A 407 3.53 -18.28 3.28
C LEU A 407 3.56 -16.74 3.14
N SER A 408 2.58 -15.99 3.70
CA SER A 408 2.67 -14.52 3.81
C SER A 408 3.86 -14.11 4.67
N SER A 409 3.98 -14.66 5.88
CA SER A 409 5.08 -14.33 6.81
C SER A 409 6.47 -14.65 6.23
N ALA A 410 6.56 -15.67 5.37
CA ALA A 410 7.78 -16.01 4.61
C ALA A 410 7.97 -15.22 3.30
N GLY A 411 7.12 -14.24 3.00
CA GLY A 411 7.20 -13.40 1.79
C GLY A 411 6.84 -14.09 0.47
N ARG A 412 6.19 -15.27 0.52
CA ARG A 412 5.82 -16.12 -0.65
C ARG A 412 4.38 -15.87 -1.08
N ILE A 413 4.05 -14.60 -1.35
CA ILE A 413 2.68 -14.09 -1.48
C ILE A 413 1.88 -14.80 -2.59
N ASP A 414 2.47 -15.07 -3.75
CA ASP A 414 1.78 -15.79 -4.86
C ASP A 414 1.29 -17.19 -4.45
N GLU A 415 2.10 -17.92 -3.69
CA GLU A 415 1.74 -19.25 -3.19
C GLU A 415 0.69 -19.15 -2.08
N ALA A 416 0.81 -18.15 -1.20
CA ALA A 416 -0.15 -17.86 -0.15
C ALA A 416 -1.54 -17.56 -0.73
N VAL A 417 -1.62 -16.75 -1.78
CA VAL A 417 -2.83 -16.44 -2.55
C VAL A 417 -3.42 -17.70 -3.17
N ALA A 418 -2.61 -18.53 -3.85
CA ALA A 418 -3.09 -19.76 -4.49
C ALA A 418 -3.68 -20.76 -3.49
N VAL A 419 -3.02 -20.94 -2.35
CA VAL A 419 -3.44 -21.80 -1.24
C VAL A 419 -4.73 -21.26 -0.57
N SER A 420 -4.81 -19.95 -0.34
CA SER A 420 -6.01 -19.29 0.20
C SER A 420 -7.21 -19.39 -0.73
N GLN A 421 -7.01 -19.28 -2.05
CA GLN A 421 -8.06 -19.48 -3.05
C GLN A 421 -8.53 -20.95 -3.13
N GLU A 422 -7.67 -21.94 -2.87
CA GLU A 422 -8.08 -23.35 -2.71
C GLU A 422 -8.96 -23.51 -1.45
N ALA A 423 -8.50 -23.00 -0.30
CA ALA A 423 -9.26 -23.04 0.96
C ALA A 423 -10.65 -22.38 0.82
N PHE A 424 -10.71 -21.19 0.22
CA PHE A 424 -11.95 -20.46 0.00
C PHE A 424 -12.94 -21.26 -0.86
N ARG A 425 -12.50 -21.81 -2.00
CA ARG A 425 -13.38 -22.60 -2.89
C ARG A 425 -13.95 -23.84 -2.22
N ILE A 426 -13.17 -24.52 -1.38
CA ILE A 426 -13.64 -25.68 -0.60
C ILE A 426 -14.76 -25.24 0.36
N VAL A 427 -14.51 -24.20 1.15
CA VAL A 427 -15.44 -23.77 2.20
C VAL A 427 -16.68 -23.08 1.64
N GLU A 428 -16.55 -22.31 0.56
CA GLU A 428 -17.67 -21.64 -0.10
C GLU A 428 -18.71 -22.67 -0.62
N LEU A 429 -18.24 -23.78 -1.21
CA LEU A 429 -19.13 -24.87 -1.64
C LEU A 429 -19.83 -25.55 -0.45
N MET A 430 -19.14 -25.70 0.68
CA MET A 430 -19.69 -26.30 1.90
C MET A 430 -20.71 -25.36 2.56
N ALA A 431 -20.41 -24.06 2.67
CA ALA A 431 -21.32 -23.05 3.19
C ALA A 431 -22.57 -22.86 2.30
N LYS A 432 -22.46 -23.00 0.98
CA LYS A 432 -23.63 -23.04 0.07
C LYS A 432 -24.57 -24.23 0.31
N ARG A 433 -24.05 -25.35 0.83
CA ARG A 433 -24.84 -26.55 1.16
C ARG A 433 -25.41 -26.49 2.57
N GLU A 434 -24.59 -26.11 3.56
CA GLU A 434 -24.97 -26.09 4.98
C GLU A 434 -24.45 -24.80 5.66
N PRO A 435 -25.12 -23.64 5.44
CA PRO A 435 -24.64 -22.35 5.94
C PRO A 435 -24.44 -22.32 7.46
N ALA A 436 -25.38 -22.92 8.21
CA ALA A 436 -25.35 -22.96 9.67
C ALA A 436 -24.13 -23.67 10.27
N LYS A 437 -23.47 -24.57 9.52
CA LYS A 437 -22.25 -25.26 9.98
C LYS A 437 -20.97 -24.60 9.50
N TYR A 438 -20.96 -24.06 8.27
CA TYR A 438 -19.72 -23.68 7.59
C TYR A 438 -19.53 -22.16 7.39
N ASN A 439 -20.51 -21.33 7.72
CA ASN A 439 -20.38 -19.87 7.64
C ASN A 439 -19.22 -19.31 8.49
N ALA A 440 -18.95 -19.88 9.67
CA ALA A 440 -17.80 -19.47 10.50
C ALA A 440 -16.47 -19.73 9.77
N HIS A 441 -16.32 -20.90 9.13
CA HIS A 441 -15.15 -21.22 8.31
C HIS A 441 -15.07 -20.30 7.08
N LEU A 442 -16.22 -19.96 6.46
CA LEU A 442 -16.27 -19.08 5.30
C LEU A 442 -15.78 -17.67 5.65
N ALA A 443 -16.24 -17.12 6.77
CA ALA A 443 -15.80 -15.82 7.25
C ALA A 443 -14.29 -15.80 7.59
N ARG A 444 -13.76 -16.83 8.27
CA ARG A 444 -12.31 -16.97 8.52
C ARG A 444 -11.50 -17.09 7.23
N SER A 445 -12.02 -17.78 6.21
CA SER A 445 -11.36 -17.88 4.91
C SER A 445 -11.37 -16.54 4.16
N LEU A 446 -12.52 -15.86 4.12
CA LEU A 446 -12.65 -14.52 3.53
C LEU A 446 -11.72 -13.51 4.21
N ARG A 447 -11.58 -13.58 5.54
CA ARG A 447 -10.63 -12.76 6.31
C ARG A 447 -9.18 -12.98 5.85
N GLN A 448 -8.75 -14.23 5.68
CA GLN A 448 -7.41 -14.53 5.16
C GLN A 448 -7.22 -14.08 3.72
N THR A 449 -8.23 -14.32 2.86
CA THR A 449 -8.20 -13.87 1.46
C THR A 449 -8.11 -12.34 1.36
N ALA A 450 -8.73 -11.60 2.27
CA ALA A 450 -8.64 -10.14 2.32
C ALA A 450 -7.24 -9.63 2.69
N ILE A 451 -6.56 -10.23 3.67
CA ILE A 451 -5.17 -9.90 4.02
C ILE A 451 -4.29 -10.03 2.77
N LEU A 452 -4.35 -11.19 2.11
CA LEU A 452 -3.57 -11.52 0.94
C LEU A 452 -3.87 -10.64 -0.28
N GLN A 453 -5.13 -10.23 -0.46
CA GLN A 453 -5.51 -9.30 -1.52
C GLN A 453 -4.95 -7.89 -1.29
N ASN A 454 -4.87 -7.46 -0.02
CA ASN A 454 -4.23 -6.20 0.35
C ASN A 454 -2.71 -6.26 0.13
N GLU A 455 -2.03 -7.35 0.52
CA GLU A 455 -0.59 -7.56 0.25
C GLU A 455 -0.23 -7.53 -1.25
N VAL A 456 -1.16 -7.91 -2.14
CA VAL A 456 -0.99 -7.84 -3.61
C VAL A 456 -1.45 -6.47 -4.19
N GLY A 457 -2.05 -5.61 -3.38
CA GLY A 457 -2.53 -4.28 -3.76
C GLY A 457 -3.91 -4.25 -4.45
N ASP A 458 -4.71 -5.31 -4.29
CA ASP A 458 -6.12 -5.36 -4.73
C ASP A 458 -7.06 -4.99 -3.57
N TYR A 459 -7.02 -3.69 -3.21
CA TYR A 459 -7.80 -3.13 -2.11
C TYR A 459 -9.32 -3.27 -2.30
N ASP A 460 -9.81 -3.23 -3.55
CA ASP A 460 -11.24 -3.40 -3.85
C ASP A 460 -11.72 -4.83 -3.54
N ALA A 461 -10.92 -5.85 -3.89
CA ALA A 461 -11.24 -7.23 -3.53
C ALA A 461 -11.08 -7.48 -2.02
N ALA A 462 -10.01 -6.95 -1.40
CA ALA A 462 -9.77 -7.06 0.04
C ALA A 462 -10.92 -6.46 0.88
N MET A 463 -11.44 -5.30 0.46
CA MET A 463 -12.58 -4.63 1.09
C MET A 463 -13.89 -5.40 0.90
N GLN A 464 -14.12 -6.01 -0.27
CA GLN A 464 -15.28 -6.89 -0.50
C GLN A 464 -15.23 -8.13 0.41
N CYS A 465 -14.10 -8.83 0.46
CA CYS A 465 -13.90 -10.01 1.29
C CYS A 465 -14.07 -9.68 2.77
N SER A 466 -13.48 -8.59 3.26
CA SER A 466 -13.61 -8.16 4.67
C SER A 466 -15.03 -7.74 5.01
N SER A 467 -15.72 -7.01 4.13
CA SER A 467 -17.13 -6.63 4.34
C SER A 467 -18.06 -7.86 4.39
N GLN A 468 -17.80 -8.87 3.57
CA GLN A 468 -18.57 -10.12 3.60
C GLN A 468 -18.26 -10.95 4.85
N ALA A 469 -17.00 -11.06 5.25
CA ALA A 469 -16.59 -11.73 6.48
C ALA A 469 -17.27 -11.10 7.70
N LEU A 470 -17.23 -9.77 7.82
CA LEU A 470 -17.82 -9.04 8.95
C LEU A 470 -19.35 -9.22 9.03
N LYS A 471 -20.06 -9.18 7.89
CA LYS A 471 -21.52 -9.43 7.87
C LYS A 471 -21.88 -10.82 8.37
N ILE A 472 -21.12 -11.84 7.95
CA ILE A 472 -21.31 -13.21 8.42
C ILE A 472 -21.00 -13.30 9.92
N MET A 473 -19.88 -12.71 10.36
CA MET A 473 -19.43 -12.85 11.74
C MET A 473 -20.33 -12.12 12.74
N ARG A 474 -20.82 -10.91 12.41
CA ARG A 474 -21.83 -10.21 13.24
C ARG A 474 -23.10 -11.05 13.41
N SER A 475 -23.62 -11.66 12.34
CA SER A 475 -24.80 -12.53 12.42
C SER A 475 -24.57 -13.81 13.24
N LEU A 476 -23.37 -14.38 13.21
CA LEU A 476 -23.00 -15.52 14.05
C LEU A 476 -22.86 -15.12 15.53
N HIS A 477 -22.22 -13.99 15.80
CA HIS A 477 -22.08 -13.43 17.14
C HIS A 477 -23.44 -13.03 17.75
N GLU A 478 -24.35 -12.42 16.99
CA GLU A 478 -25.72 -12.14 17.44
C GLU A 478 -26.47 -13.42 17.87
N ALA A 479 -26.21 -14.55 17.20
CA ALA A 479 -26.84 -15.83 17.52
C ALA A 479 -26.16 -16.56 18.70
N ASN A 480 -24.85 -16.39 18.88
CA ASN A 480 -24.08 -16.99 19.98
C ASN A 480 -22.84 -16.13 20.33
N PRO A 481 -22.97 -15.10 21.18
CA PRO A 481 -21.88 -14.14 21.44
C PRO A 481 -20.61 -14.82 21.96
N ALA A 482 -20.76 -15.73 22.94
CA ALA A 482 -19.66 -16.38 23.62
C ALA A 482 -18.83 -17.33 22.74
N ALA A 483 -19.36 -17.80 21.61
CA ALA A 483 -18.64 -18.69 20.69
C ALA A 483 -17.93 -17.96 19.54
N PHE A 484 -18.23 -16.67 19.32
CA PHE A 484 -17.74 -15.88 18.19
C PHE A 484 -17.25 -14.48 18.62
N GLU A 485 -16.92 -14.29 19.90
CA GLU A 485 -16.37 -13.03 20.44
C GLU A 485 -14.99 -12.74 19.83
N GLU A 486 -14.05 -13.70 19.95
CA GLU A 486 -12.72 -13.67 19.33
C GLU A 486 -12.77 -13.50 17.79
N ASP A 487 -13.54 -14.35 17.10
CA ASP A 487 -13.64 -14.29 15.64
C ASP A 487 -14.19 -12.95 15.13
N LEU A 488 -15.12 -12.34 15.86
CA LEU A 488 -15.65 -11.02 15.53
C LEU A 488 -14.58 -9.95 15.77
N ALA A 489 -13.86 -9.99 16.90
CA ALA A 489 -12.77 -9.06 17.19
C ALA A 489 -11.70 -9.09 16.07
N GLY A 490 -11.16 -10.27 15.74
CA GLY A 490 -10.18 -10.41 14.66
C GLY A 490 -10.72 -10.04 13.27
N THR A 491 -12.03 -10.14 13.04
CA THR A 491 -12.68 -9.68 11.79
C THR A 491 -12.88 -8.16 11.77
N LEU A 492 -13.19 -7.54 12.90
CA LEU A 492 -13.26 -6.08 13.06
C LEU A 492 -11.88 -5.44 12.88
N HIS A 493 -10.84 -6.02 13.48
CA HIS A 493 -9.44 -5.60 13.33
C HIS A 493 -9.06 -5.50 11.85
N ASN A 494 -9.22 -6.58 11.08
CA ASN A 494 -8.88 -6.59 9.66
C ASN A 494 -9.77 -5.64 8.84
N TYR A 495 -11.05 -5.51 9.17
CA TYR A 495 -11.96 -4.60 8.46
C TYR A 495 -11.66 -3.12 8.75
N SER A 496 -11.18 -2.76 9.95
CA SER A 496 -10.74 -1.39 10.23
C SER A 496 -9.49 -1.05 9.44
N TYR A 497 -8.52 -1.96 9.36
CA TYR A 497 -7.33 -1.82 8.51
C TYR A 497 -7.70 -1.59 7.04
N GLN A 498 -8.58 -2.41 6.45
CA GLN A 498 -9.04 -2.19 5.06
C GLN A 498 -9.82 -0.88 4.87
N LEU A 499 -10.51 -0.37 5.90
CA LEU A 499 -11.16 0.94 5.84
C LEU A 499 -10.13 2.09 5.85
N ASP A 500 -9.04 1.94 6.59
CA ASP A 500 -7.98 2.93 6.70
C ASP A 500 -7.23 3.07 5.36
N GLU A 501 -6.84 1.94 4.77
CA GLU A 501 -6.15 1.83 3.48
C GLU A 501 -6.94 2.46 2.30
N VAL A 502 -8.28 2.42 2.34
CA VAL A 502 -9.13 3.08 1.32
C VAL A 502 -9.46 4.55 1.66
N GLY A 503 -8.78 5.14 2.64
CA GLY A 503 -8.91 6.54 3.05
C GLY A 503 -10.16 6.85 3.89
N ARG A 504 -10.78 5.85 4.53
CA ARG A 504 -11.98 6.00 5.38
C ARG A 504 -11.63 5.99 6.87
N HIS A 505 -10.56 6.69 7.24
CA HIS A 505 -10.00 6.80 8.60
C HIS A 505 -11.06 6.98 9.71
N GLN A 506 -12.07 7.84 9.50
CA GLN A 506 -13.11 8.09 10.50
C GLN A 506 -14.09 6.92 10.71
N ASP A 507 -14.26 6.04 9.71
CA ASP A 507 -15.03 4.81 9.84
C ASP A 507 -14.16 3.65 10.33
N ALA A 508 -12.89 3.61 9.91
CA ALA A 508 -11.89 2.69 10.46
C ALA A 508 -11.82 2.85 11.99
N LEU A 509 -11.66 4.09 12.46
CA LEU A 509 -11.53 4.44 13.87
C LEU A 509 -12.70 3.92 14.73
N LYS A 510 -13.94 4.00 14.23
CA LYS A 510 -15.12 3.46 14.95
C LYS A 510 -15.08 1.94 15.05
N VAL A 511 -14.57 1.26 14.02
CA VAL A 511 -14.47 -0.20 13.97
C VAL A 511 -13.33 -0.70 14.86
N ILE A 512 -12.18 -0.02 14.90
CA ILE A 512 -11.10 -0.38 15.83
C ILE A 512 -11.47 -0.03 17.28
N GLU A 513 -12.25 1.03 17.55
CA GLU A 513 -12.79 1.32 18.89
C GLU A 513 -13.72 0.19 19.39
N GLU A 514 -14.57 -0.37 18.51
CA GLU A 514 -15.37 -1.58 18.80
C GLU A 514 -14.47 -2.80 19.07
N CYS A 515 -13.47 -3.02 18.21
CA CYS A 515 -12.50 -4.11 18.31
C CYS A 515 -11.67 -4.06 19.61
N LEU A 516 -11.18 -2.88 19.99
CA LEU A 516 -10.36 -2.65 21.18
C LEU A 516 -11.17 -2.91 22.46
N GLY A 517 -12.46 -2.56 22.47
CA GLY A 517 -13.38 -2.92 23.56
C GLY A 517 -13.53 -4.43 23.74
N MET A 518 -13.61 -5.19 22.63
CA MET A 518 -13.69 -6.65 22.67
C MET A 518 -12.38 -7.27 23.15
N TYR A 519 -11.22 -6.90 22.56
CA TYR A 519 -9.93 -7.47 22.97
C TYR A 519 -9.53 -7.10 24.39
N ARG A 520 -9.87 -5.92 24.91
CA ARG A 520 -9.71 -5.61 26.34
C ARG A 520 -10.54 -6.54 27.22
N SER A 521 -11.80 -6.81 26.89
CA SER A 521 -12.63 -7.76 27.65
C SER A 521 -12.15 -9.22 27.54
N LEU A 522 -11.61 -9.62 26.39
CA LEU A 522 -11.00 -10.94 26.20
C LEU A 522 -9.70 -11.08 27.01
N HIS A 523 -8.83 -10.07 26.98
CA HIS A 523 -7.59 -10.03 27.78
C HIS A 523 -7.88 -10.00 29.29
N GLU A 524 -8.91 -9.28 29.77
CA GLU A 524 -9.35 -9.36 31.17
C GLU A 524 -9.75 -10.78 31.62
N LYS A 525 -10.36 -11.57 30.72
CA LYS A 525 -10.76 -12.97 30.99
C LYS A 525 -9.58 -13.94 30.89
N GLN A 526 -8.68 -13.73 29.93
CA GLN A 526 -7.56 -14.63 29.59
C GLN A 526 -6.32 -13.82 29.14
N PRO A 527 -5.54 -13.24 30.08
CA PRO A 527 -4.48 -12.31 29.73
C PRO A 527 -3.44 -12.89 28.77
N ALA A 528 -2.90 -14.08 29.08
CA ALA A 528 -1.85 -14.72 28.30
C ALA A 528 -2.27 -15.11 26.86
N ALA A 529 -3.57 -15.32 26.61
CA ALA A 529 -4.08 -15.70 25.30
C ALA A 529 -4.24 -14.49 24.35
N PHE A 530 -4.57 -13.31 24.88
CA PHE A 530 -4.95 -12.12 24.10
C PHE A 530 -4.02 -10.91 24.33
N GLU A 531 -2.86 -11.10 24.96
CA GLU A 531 -1.86 -10.03 25.18
C GLU A 531 -1.34 -9.48 23.84
N ASP A 532 -1.03 -10.35 22.87
CA ASP A 532 -0.56 -9.96 21.53
C ASP A 532 -1.67 -9.34 20.66
N ASP A 533 -2.83 -9.99 20.54
CA ASP A 533 -4.00 -9.46 19.84
C ASP A 533 -4.38 -8.02 20.29
N LEU A 534 -4.31 -7.77 21.61
CA LEU A 534 -4.57 -6.45 22.18
C LEU A 534 -3.45 -5.46 21.83
N ALA A 535 -2.18 -5.87 21.91
CA ALA A 535 -1.04 -5.03 21.52
C ALA A 535 -1.09 -4.62 20.03
N GLY A 536 -1.35 -5.57 19.12
CA GLY A 536 -1.54 -5.29 17.69
C GLY A 536 -2.77 -4.42 17.41
N THR A 537 -3.86 -4.60 18.17
CA THR A 537 -5.06 -3.74 18.08
C THR A 537 -4.78 -2.32 18.55
N LEU A 538 -3.97 -2.12 19.60
CA LEU A 538 -3.52 -0.82 20.08
C LEU A 538 -2.60 -0.12 19.08
N HIS A 539 -1.71 -0.86 18.41
CA HIS A 539 -0.89 -0.34 17.30
C HIS A 539 -1.76 0.26 16.19
N ASN A 540 -2.75 -0.49 15.70
CA ASN A 540 -3.63 -0.03 14.62
C ASN A 540 -4.59 1.08 15.07
N TYR A 541 -5.01 1.07 16.34
CA TYR A 541 -5.76 2.19 16.94
C TYR A 541 -4.92 3.48 17.00
N SER A 542 -3.64 3.40 17.38
CA SER A 542 -2.72 4.54 17.33
C SER A 542 -2.62 5.13 15.91
N SER A 543 -2.51 4.27 14.88
CA SER A 543 -2.46 4.74 13.50
C SER A 543 -3.74 5.43 13.06
N GLN A 544 -4.90 4.84 13.31
CA GLN A 544 -6.19 5.44 12.93
C GLN A 544 -6.49 6.74 13.72
N LEU A 545 -6.02 6.86 14.97
CA LEU A 545 -6.04 8.11 15.73
C LEU A 545 -5.16 9.20 15.11
N SER A 546 -3.97 8.85 14.62
CA SER A 546 -3.08 9.76 13.88
C SER A 546 -3.75 10.32 12.64
N GLU A 547 -4.35 9.48 11.81
CA GLU A 547 -4.91 9.90 10.51
C GLU A 547 -6.13 10.82 10.66
N VAL A 548 -6.86 10.73 11.79
CA VAL A 548 -7.90 11.73 12.13
C VAL A 548 -7.36 12.99 12.83
N GLY A 549 -6.07 13.04 13.17
CA GLY A 549 -5.39 14.18 13.81
C GLY A 549 -5.39 14.17 15.35
N ARG A 550 -5.71 13.04 15.99
CA ARG A 550 -5.72 12.87 17.47
C ARG A 550 -4.33 12.42 17.97
N HIS A 551 -3.28 13.21 17.68
CA HIS A 551 -1.88 12.79 17.85
C HIS A 551 -1.47 12.45 19.30
N GLU A 552 -1.96 13.19 20.30
CA GLU A 552 -1.67 12.91 21.71
C GLU A 552 -2.31 11.60 22.19
N GLU A 553 -3.53 11.29 21.73
CA GLU A 553 -4.20 10.01 22.04
C GLU A 553 -3.55 8.86 21.28
N ALA A 554 -3.13 9.11 20.03
CA ALA A 554 -2.37 8.14 19.23
C ALA A 554 -1.05 7.77 19.92
N LEU A 555 -0.37 8.74 20.54
CA LEU A 555 0.84 8.52 21.32
C LEU A 555 0.58 7.65 22.55
N GLN A 556 -0.49 7.92 23.31
CA GLN A 556 -0.87 7.09 24.46
C GLN A 556 -1.16 5.62 24.08
N ALA A 557 -1.86 5.41 22.96
CA ALA A 557 -2.18 4.06 22.47
C ALA A 557 -0.92 3.26 22.07
N ILE A 558 0.08 3.91 21.45
CA ILE A 558 1.34 3.23 21.10
C ILE A 558 2.27 3.08 22.31
N GLU A 559 2.20 3.95 23.33
CA GLU A 559 2.90 3.77 24.61
C GLU A 559 2.36 2.52 25.36
N GLU A 560 1.04 2.29 25.35
CA GLU A 560 0.40 1.07 25.89
C GLU A 560 0.85 -0.18 25.11
N CYS A 561 0.76 -0.15 23.78
CA CYS A 561 1.24 -1.19 22.87
C CYS A 561 2.72 -1.56 23.09
N LEU A 562 3.61 -0.56 23.18
CA LEU A 562 5.04 -0.74 23.38
C LEU A 562 5.35 -1.38 24.75
N GLY A 563 4.58 -1.05 25.78
CA GLY A 563 4.67 -1.69 27.09
C GLY A 563 4.35 -3.19 27.02
N MET A 564 3.31 -3.56 26.28
CA MET A 564 2.91 -4.96 26.08
C MET A 564 3.96 -5.74 25.26
N TYR A 565 4.41 -5.21 24.12
CA TYR A 565 5.43 -5.87 23.30
C TYR A 565 6.80 -5.98 24.00
N ARG A 566 7.15 -5.05 24.89
CA ARG A 566 8.33 -5.23 25.77
C ARG A 566 8.16 -6.41 26.72
N SER A 567 7.01 -6.56 27.39
CA SER A 567 6.77 -7.72 28.27
C SER A 567 6.69 -9.05 27.50
N LEU A 568 6.12 -9.05 26.30
CA LEU A 568 6.10 -10.23 25.42
C LEU A 568 7.50 -10.62 24.95
N HIS A 569 8.33 -9.65 24.56
CA HIS A 569 9.73 -9.87 24.17
C HIS A 569 10.61 -10.30 25.36
N GLU A 570 10.38 -9.81 26.58
CA GLU A 570 11.06 -10.31 27.79
C GLU A 570 10.78 -11.79 28.05
N LYS A 571 9.54 -12.26 27.80
CA LYS A 571 9.14 -13.67 27.94
C LYS A 571 9.65 -14.53 26.78
N ARG A 572 9.54 -14.03 25.55
CA ARG A 572 9.83 -14.77 24.29
C ARG A 572 10.57 -13.86 23.29
N PRO A 573 11.90 -13.66 23.44
CA PRO A 573 12.63 -12.66 22.67
C PRO A 573 12.56 -12.86 21.16
N VAL A 574 12.79 -14.10 20.69
CA VAL A 574 12.86 -14.45 19.27
C VAL A 574 11.51 -14.25 18.55
N ALA A 575 10.40 -14.53 19.22
CA ALA A 575 9.06 -14.40 18.65
C ALA A 575 8.67 -12.92 18.43
N PHE A 576 8.88 -12.07 19.43
CA PHE A 576 8.36 -10.68 19.44
C PHE A 576 9.40 -9.61 19.11
N GLU A 577 10.60 -9.97 18.64
CA GLU A 577 11.60 -8.95 18.26
C GLU A 577 11.16 -8.09 17.07
N ALA A 578 10.49 -8.69 16.09
CA ALA A 578 9.94 -7.98 14.93
C ALA A 578 8.79 -7.05 15.33
N ASP A 579 7.86 -7.50 16.17
CA ASP A 579 6.72 -6.69 16.62
C ASP A 579 7.15 -5.55 17.53
N LEU A 580 8.13 -5.79 18.39
CA LEU A 580 8.75 -4.73 19.21
C LEU A 580 9.46 -3.69 18.33
N ALA A 581 10.16 -4.10 17.27
CA ALA A 581 10.74 -3.17 16.31
C ALA A 581 9.66 -2.35 15.57
N MET A 582 8.57 -2.99 15.13
CA MET A 582 7.42 -2.30 14.53
C MET A 582 6.76 -1.31 15.50
N ALA A 583 6.55 -1.69 16.76
CA ALA A 583 5.99 -0.81 17.78
C ALA A 583 6.90 0.40 18.07
N LEU A 584 8.22 0.20 18.14
CA LEU A 584 9.21 1.28 18.27
C LEU A 584 9.23 2.22 17.06
N HIS A 585 9.12 1.68 15.84
CA HIS A 585 8.99 2.46 14.62
C HIS A 585 7.77 3.40 14.71
N SER A 586 6.58 2.84 14.99
CA SER A 586 5.35 3.63 15.11
C SER A 586 5.40 4.62 16.28
N TYR A 587 6.00 4.24 17.41
CA TYR A 587 6.22 5.13 18.55
C TYR A 587 7.09 6.35 18.18
N SER A 588 8.18 6.14 17.44
CA SER A 588 9.02 7.24 16.93
C SER A 588 8.22 8.22 16.05
N ASN A 589 7.32 7.69 15.22
CA ASN A 589 6.47 8.51 14.36
C ASN A 589 5.45 9.34 15.17
N ARG A 590 4.82 8.76 16.20
CA ARG A 590 3.91 9.51 17.09
C ARG A 590 4.64 10.58 17.91
N LEU A 591 5.82 10.27 18.44
CA LEU A 591 6.68 11.27 19.09
C LEU A 591 7.03 12.43 18.16
N GLY A 592 7.41 12.14 16.91
CA GLY A 592 7.70 13.15 15.89
C GLY A 592 6.47 13.99 15.50
N GLN A 593 5.25 13.43 15.53
CA GLN A 593 4.00 14.16 15.27
C GLN A 593 3.65 15.15 16.39
N VAL A 594 3.90 14.80 17.66
CA VAL A 594 3.68 15.72 18.80
C VAL A 594 4.87 16.68 19.05
N GLY A 595 5.95 16.59 18.26
CA GLY A 595 7.13 17.45 18.36
C GLY A 595 8.18 17.02 19.40
N ARG A 596 8.12 15.79 19.93
CA ARG A 596 9.12 15.22 20.86
C ARG A 596 10.30 14.61 20.07
N LEU A 597 11.00 15.44 19.28
CA LEU A 597 11.97 15.00 18.26
C LEU A 597 13.14 14.19 18.83
N GLU A 598 13.76 14.63 19.94
CA GLU A 598 14.90 13.92 20.56
C GLU A 598 14.51 12.55 21.14
N GLU A 599 13.24 12.37 21.48
CA GLU A 599 12.71 11.08 21.92
C GLU A 599 12.37 10.19 20.72
N ALA A 600 11.84 10.78 19.63
CA ALA A 600 11.61 10.09 18.36
C ALA A 600 12.92 9.52 17.80
N LEU A 601 14.00 10.31 17.82
CA LEU A 601 15.33 9.90 17.39
C LEU A 601 15.86 8.69 18.19
N LYS A 602 15.71 8.69 19.52
CA LYS A 602 16.09 7.53 20.36
C LYS A 602 15.25 6.29 20.08
N ALA A 603 13.94 6.45 19.88
CA ALA A 603 13.03 5.34 19.59
C ALA A 603 13.34 4.69 18.23
N VAL A 604 13.67 5.48 17.21
CA VAL A 604 14.05 4.95 15.89
C VAL A 604 15.49 4.41 15.89
N GLU A 605 16.41 4.92 16.72
CA GLU A 605 17.71 4.29 16.97
C GLU A 605 17.55 2.88 17.58
N GLU A 606 16.72 2.71 18.63
CA GLU A 606 16.40 1.40 19.23
C GLU A 606 15.77 0.44 18.19
N CYS A 607 14.86 0.97 17.36
CA CYS A 607 14.24 0.24 16.25
C CYS A 607 15.26 -0.22 15.19
N LEU A 608 16.21 0.65 14.80
CA LEU A 608 17.24 0.34 13.82
C LEU A 608 18.24 -0.71 14.32
N THR A 609 18.57 -0.72 15.61
CA THR A 609 19.38 -1.80 16.20
C THR A 609 18.70 -3.16 16.03
N LYS A 610 17.39 -3.24 16.30
CA LYS A 610 16.62 -4.48 16.13
C LYS A 610 16.50 -4.90 14.68
N TYR A 611 16.09 -4.00 13.77
CA TYR A 611 15.98 -4.34 12.36
C TYR A 611 17.32 -4.66 11.69
N ARG A 612 18.45 -4.11 12.16
CA ARG A 612 19.78 -4.54 11.69
C ARG A 612 20.10 -5.97 12.12
N SER A 613 19.85 -6.37 13.37
CA SER A 613 20.07 -7.75 13.82
C SER A 613 19.12 -8.76 13.13
N LEU A 614 17.86 -8.38 12.94
CA LEU A 614 16.89 -9.15 12.16
C LEU A 614 17.30 -9.27 10.68
N HIS A 615 17.85 -8.21 10.07
CA HIS A 615 18.37 -8.23 8.71
C HIS A 615 19.67 -9.06 8.59
N GLU A 616 20.56 -9.04 9.58
CA GLU A 616 21.77 -9.89 9.59
C GLU A 616 21.42 -11.39 9.59
N SER A 617 20.39 -11.78 10.34
CA SER A 617 19.91 -13.18 10.39
C SER A 617 19.01 -13.57 9.21
N ARG A 618 18.18 -12.65 8.71
CA ARG A 618 17.19 -12.90 7.63
C ARG A 618 17.11 -11.73 6.65
N PRO A 619 18.13 -11.52 5.78
CA PRO A 619 18.22 -10.32 4.94
C PRO A 619 16.97 -10.07 4.10
N ALA A 620 16.53 -11.08 3.35
CA ALA A 620 15.41 -10.99 2.40
C ALA A 620 14.04 -10.74 3.05
N ALA A 621 13.90 -10.94 4.37
CA ALA A 621 12.66 -10.66 5.10
C ALA A 621 12.61 -9.23 5.64
N PHE A 622 13.74 -8.68 6.07
CA PHE A 622 13.79 -7.41 6.81
C PHE A 622 14.48 -6.24 6.07
N GLU A 623 15.08 -6.45 4.89
CA GLU A 623 15.73 -5.38 4.12
C GLU A 623 14.77 -4.21 3.81
N ALA A 624 13.52 -4.51 3.42
CA ALA A 624 12.51 -3.48 3.16
C ALA A 624 12.09 -2.73 4.43
N ALA A 625 11.92 -3.42 5.56
CA ALA A 625 11.57 -2.81 6.85
C ALA A 625 12.70 -1.94 7.40
N LEU A 626 13.96 -2.36 7.23
CA LEU A 626 15.15 -1.59 7.56
C LEU A 626 15.24 -0.33 6.70
N ALA A 627 15.11 -0.45 5.37
CA ALA A 627 15.13 0.69 4.45
C ALA A 627 14.00 1.71 4.75
N PHE A 628 12.78 1.23 5.04
CA PHE A 628 11.67 2.08 5.45
C PHE A 628 11.92 2.81 6.79
N THR A 629 12.58 2.14 7.74
CA THR A 629 12.95 2.74 9.03
C THR A 629 14.06 3.79 8.87
N LEU A 630 15.07 3.55 8.01
CA LEU A 630 16.10 4.53 7.68
C LEU A 630 15.51 5.80 7.05
N ASN A 631 14.55 5.66 6.13
CA ASN A 631 13.82 6.79 5.54
C ASN A 631 13.17 7.67 6.63
N ASN A 632 12.51 7.05 7.61
CA ASN A 632 11.85 7.80 8.69
C ASN A 632 12.84 8.37 9.71
N TYR A 633 13.96 7.70 9.98
CA TYR A 633 15.05 8.26 10.79
C TYR A 633 15.65 9.52 10.13
N SER A 634 15.92 9.48 8.83
CA SER A 634 16.35 10.66 8.07
C SER A 634 15.32 11.80 8.15
N ASN A 635 14.03 11.52 7.97
CA ASN A 635 12.97 12.52 8.12
C ASN A 635 12.92 13.15 9.53
N HIS A 636 13.14 12.37 10.60
CA HIS A 636 13.23 12.89 11.96
C HIS A 636 14.49 13.74 12.18
N LEU A 637 15.64 13.34 11.61
CA LEU A 637 16.89 14.12 11.64
C LEU A 637 16.73 15.46 10.90
N SER A 638 16.11 15.48 9.72
CA SER A 638 15.78 16.71 8.97
C SER A 638 14.85 17.63 9.76
N LYS A 639 13.86 17.10 10.48
CA LYS A 639 12.98 17.90 11.36
C LYS A 639 13.72 18.46 12.58
N ALA A 640 14.79 17.80 13.02
CA ALA A 640 15.68 18.27 14.07
C ALA A 640 16.86 19.11 13.54
N GLU A 641 16.78 19.58 12.28
CA GLU A 641 17.79 20.42 11.58
C GLU A 641 19.19 19.79 11.46
N ARG A 642 19.30 18.45 11.63
CA ARG A 642 20.55 17.67 11.52
C ARG A 642 20.78 17.20 10.09
N TYR A 643 20.82 18.14 9.14
CA TYR A 643 20.72 17.86 7.70
C TYR A 643 21.84 16.95 7.15
N GLU A 644 23.09 17.11 7.57
CA GLU A 644 24.21 16.25 7.12
C GLU A 644 24.18 14.84 7.73
N GLU A 645 23.42 14.64 8.81
CA GLU A 645 23.11 13.30 9.34
C GLU A 645 21.93 12.69 8.60
N ALA A 646 20.86 13.47 8.37
CA ALA A 646 19.70 13.07 7.59
C ALA A 646 20.09 12.59 6.18
N LEU A 647 20.97 13.34 5.50
CA LEU A 647 21.45 13.00 4.16
C LEU A 647 22.19 11.66 4.14
N ARG A 648 23.15 11.43 5.05
CA ARG A 648 23.91 10.17 5.13
C ARG A 648 23.03 8.94 5.37
N ILE A 649 22.00 9.08 6.21
CA ILE A 649 21.02 8.01 6.46
C ILE A 649 20.13 7.77 5.22
N MET A 650 19.80 8.83 4.48
CA MET A 650 19.04 8.70 3.24
C MET A 650 19.86 8.08 2.10
N GLU A 651 21.18 8.29 2.05
CA GLU A 651 22.08 7.60 1.11
C GLU A 651 22.11 6.08 1.38
N GLU A 652 22.15 5.66 2.66
CA GLU A 652 22.02 4.25 3.07
C GLU A 652 20.67 3.66 2.61
N CYS A 653 19.56 4.37 2.87
CA CYS A 653 18.22 3.99 2.45
C CYS A 653 18.08 3.86 0.91
N LEU A 654 18.61 4.84 0.16
CA LEU A 654 18.57 4.87 -1.30
C LEU A 654 19.38 3.72 -1.91
N ALA A 655 20.52 3.36 -1.32
CA ALA A 655 21.30 2.21 -1.75
C ALA A 655 20.51 0.89 -1.60
N MET A 656 19.83 0.69 -0.47
CA MET A 656 18.97 -0.49 -0.24
C MET A 656 17.80 -0.53 -1.23
N HIS A 657 17.02 0.55 -1.36
CA HIS A 657 15.89 0.56 -2.31
C HIS A 657 16.32 0.43 -3.78
N ARG A 658 17.51 0.93 -4.17
CA ARG A 658 18.08 0.65 -5.51
C ARG A 658 18.49 -0.82 -5.68
N SER A 659 18.95 -1.50 -4.62
CA SER A 659 19.22 -2.94 -4.62
C SER A 659 17.92 -3.75 -4.79
N LEU A 660 16.94 -3.50 -3.91
CA LEU A 660 15.62 -4.13 -3.93
C LEU A 660 14.90 -3.95 -5.28
N HIS A 661 14.89 -2.72 -5.83
CA HIS A 661 14.31 -2.45 -7.14
C HIS A 661 15.05 -3.15 -8.29
N LYS A 662 16.37 -3.38 -8.18
CA LYS A 662 17.12 -4.14 -9.19
C LYS A 662 16.74 -5.63 -9.18
N GLU A 663 16.41 -6.19 -8.02
CA GLU A 663 15.98 -7.59 -7.90
C GLU A 663 14.49 -7.79 -8.25
N ARG A 664 13.62 -6.89 -7.78
CA ARG A 664 12.16 -6.95 -7.98
C ARG A 664 11.62 -5.59 -8.43
N PRO A 665 11.81 -5.18 -9.71
CA PRO A 665 11.43 -3.86 -10.19
C PRO A 665 9.96 -3.51 -9.94
N GLU A 666 9.05 -4.41 -10.29
CA GLU A 666 7.59 -4.17 -10.17
C GLU A 666 7.10 -4.02 -8.72
N ALA A 667 7.83 -4.55 -7.74
CA ALA A 667 7.50 -4.44 -6.32
C ALA A 667 7.97 -3.11 -5.72
N PHE A 668 9.21 -2.69 -6.03
CA PHE A 668 9.87 -1.56 -5.36
C PHE A 668 9.98 -0.27 -6.20
N GLU A 669 9.39 -0.19 -7.40
CA GLU A 669 9.39 1.04 -8.24
C GLU A 669 8.76 2.23 -7.49
N ALA A 670 7.70 1.98 -6.71
CA ALA A 670 7.04 3.01 -5.88
C ALA A 670 7.90 3.45 -4.68
N ASP A 671 8.55 2.51 -4.00
CA ASP A 671 9.37 2.76 -2.81
C ASP A 671 10.67 3.50 -3.16
N LEU A 672 11.30 3.14 -4.28
CA LEU A 672 12.44 3.86 -4.83
C LEU A 672 12.05 5.30 -5.21
N ALA A 673 10.90 5.49 -5.88
CA ALA A 673 10.42 6.82 -6.22
C ALA A 673 10.11 7.68 -4.99
N ARG A 674 9.52 7.11 -3.93
CA ARG A 674 9.30 7.74 -2.62
C ARG A 674 10.61 8.09 -1.92
N THR A 675 11.61 7.23 -2.00
CA THR A 675 12.94 7.48 -1.40
C THR A 675 13.68 8.59 -2.13
N LEU A 676 13.63 8.64 -3.47
CA LEU A 676 14.23 9.72 -4.25
C LEU A 676 13.56 11.07 -4.02
N HIS A 677 12.24 11.09 -3.77
CA HIS A 677 11.53 12.29 -3.33
C HIS A 677 12.17 12.84 -2.04
N ASN A 678 12.25 12.00 -0.99
CA ASN A 678 12.81 12.42 0.30
C ASN A 678 14.32 12.74 0.21
N TYR A 679 15.07 12.01 -0.62
CA TYR A 679 16.49 12.28 -0.88
C TYR A 679 16.72 13.64 -1.55
N SER A 680 15.90 14.03 -2.52
CA SER A 680 15.99 15.37 -3.10
C SER A 680 15.69 16.49 -2.09
N ILE A 681 14.78 16.24 -1.14
CA ILE A 681 14.52 17.19 -0.03
C ILE A 681 15.73 17.26 0.91
N ALA A 682 16.29 16.12 1.32
CA ALA A 682 17.47 16.07 2.19
C ALA A 682 18.70 16.75 1.55
N LEU A 683 18.95 16.51 0.25
CA LEU A 683 19.98 17.20 -0.52
C LEU A 683 19.75 18.72 -0.56
N SER A 684 18.52 19.15 -0.83
CA SER A 684 18.16 20.57 -0.86
C SER A 684 18.31 21.25 0.50
N GLN A 685 18.07 20.53 1.61
CA GLN A 685 18.27 21.03 2.96
C GLN A 685 19.76 21.11 3.34
N ALA A 686 20.59 20.19 2.82
CA ALA A 686 22.04 20.22 2.95
C ALA A 686 22.74 21.19 1.98
N GLY A 687 21.99 21.92 1.14
CA GLY A 687 22.52 22.90 0.17
C GLY A 687 23.00 22.32 -1.18
N SER A 688 22.88 21.01 -1.39
CA SER A 688 23.20 20.31 -2.65
C SER A 688 22.06 20.43 -3.67
N HIS A 689 21.82 21.66 -4.15
CA HIS A 689 20.67 21.98 -5.00
C HIS A 689 20.74 21.36 -6.42
N GLU A 690 21.93 21.11 -6.96
CA GLU A 690 22.08 20.50 -8.29
C GLU A 690 21.77 18.99 -8.22
N GLU A 691 22.33 18.27 -7.24
CA GLU A 691 22.01 16.86 -7.01
C GLU A 691 20.54 16.68 -6.59
N ALA A 692 19.96 17.62 -5.83
CA ALA A 692 18.55 17.61 -5.46
C ALA A 692 17.63 17.67 -6.70
N LEU A 693 18.00 18.48 -7.69
CA LEU A 693 17.26 18.57 -8.95
C LEU A 693 17.34 17.26 -9.75
N GLU A 694 18.51 16.64 -9.84
CA GLU A 694 18.69 15.34 -10.51
C GLU A 694 17.84 14.23 -9.85
N ALA A 695 17.90 14.13 -8.51
CA ALA A 695 17.13 13.15 -7.76
C ALA A 695 15.61 13.36 -7.90
N SER A 696 15.16 14.62 -7.92
CA SER A 696 13.75 14.95 -8.13
C SER A 696 13.29 14.70 -9.57
N GLU A 697 14.18 14.80 -10.57
CA GLU A 697 13.88 14.45 -11.96
C GLU A 697 13.74 12.92 -12.12
N GLU A 698 14.66 12.14 -11.54
CA GLU A 698 14.58 10.66 -11.48
C GLU A 698 13.26 10.21 -10.84
N CYS A 699 12.87 10.84 -9.72
CA CYS A 699 11.60 10.62 -9.03
C CYS A 699 10.38 10.88 -9.95
N VAL A 700 10.31 12.05 -10.60
CA VAL A 700 9.16 12.42 -11.46
C VAL A 700 9.04 11.46 -12.66
N VAL A 701 10.14 11.00 -13.24
CA VAL A 701 10.12 10.02 -14.34
C VAL A 701 9.47 8.70 -13.89
N MET A 702 9.86 8.16 -12.72
CA MET A 702 9.23 6.96 -12.16
C MET A 702 7.77 7.18 -11.76
N ARG A 703 7.44 8.32 -11.12
CA ARG A 703 6.03 8.63 -10.78
C ARG A 703 5.14 8.77 -12.02
N ARG A 704 5.66 9.29 -13.14
CA ARG A 704 4.94 9.28 -14.43
C ARG A 704 4.73 7.87 -14.99
N SER A 705 5.72 6.98 -14.89
CA SER A 705 5.60 5.55 -15.24
C SER A 705 4.48 4.87 -14.42
N LEU A 706 4.54 5.01 -13.10
CA LEU A 706 3.57 4.46 -12.16
C LEU A 706 2.16 5.02 -12.39
N TYR A 707 2.02 6.34 -12.57
CA TYR A 707 0.74 6.98 -12.88
C TYR A 707 0.13 6.48 -14.22
N GLN A 708 0.94 6.23 -15.25
CA GLN A 708 0.43 5.63 -16.49
C GLN A 708 -0.10 4.20 -16.29
N LYS A 709 0.52 3.41 -15.40
CA LYS A 709 0.09 2.04 -15.07
C LYS A 709 -1.15 2.02 -14.17
N ARG A 710 -1.21 2.88 -13.15
CA ARG A 710 -2.28 2.92 -12.13
C ARG A 710 -2.65 4.38 -11.78
N PRO A 711 -3.41 5.11 -12.63
CA PRO A 711 -3.66 6.54 -12.44
C PRO A 711 -4.30 6.89 -11.09
N ALA A 712 -5.29 6.10 -10.65
CA ALA A 712 -6.05 6.38 -9.43
C ALA A 712 -5.23 6.19 -8.13
N ALA A 713 -4.14 5.42 -8.16
CA ALA A 713 -3.26 5.24 -7.02
C ALA A 713 -2.23 6.37 -6.94
N PHE A 714 -1.58 6.71 -8.06
CA PHE A 714 -0.42 7.61 -8.08
C PHE A 714 -0.72 9.06 -8.48
N GLU A 715 -1.99 9.48 -8.59
CA GLU A 715 -2.35 10.88 -8.99
C GLU A 715 -1.79 11.91 -8.00
N LEU A 716 -1.95 11.70 -6.69
CA LEU A 716 -1.44 12.61 -5.66
C LEU A 716 0.09 12.49 -5.50
N GLU A 717 0.63 11.28 -5.47
CA GLU A 717 2.08 11.07 -5.32
C GLU A 717 2.89 11.65 -6.49
N LEU A 718 2.34 11.68 -7.71
CA LEU A 718 2.93 12.41 -8.83
C LEU A 718 2.79 13.93 -8.66
N ALA A 719 1.64 14.42 -8.18
CA ALA A 719 1.42 15.85 -7.93
C ALA A 719 2.41 16.41 -6.88
N ASP A 720 2.69 15.65 -5.81
CA ASP A 720 3.67 16.02 -4.78
C ASP A 720 5.10 16.00 -5.31
N SER A 721 5.48 14.97 -6.09
CA SER A 721 6.79 14.94 -6.75
C SER A 721 6.97 16.07 -7.76
N LEU A 722 5.91 16.49 -8.47
CA LEU A 722 5.95 17.67 -9.36
C LEU A 722 6.04 18.99 -8.57
N HIS A 723 5.42 19.09 -7.40
CA HIS A 723 5.56 20.24 -6.50
C HIS A 723 6.99 20.36 -5.98
N ASN A 724 7.58 19.28 -5.49
CA ASN A 724 8.99 19.27 -5.08
C ASN A 724 9.93 19.58 -6.26
N TYR A 725 9.70 18.99 -7.44
CA TYR A 725 10.48 19.29 -8.64
C TYR A 725 10.39 20.77 -9.06
N SER A 726 9.22 21.41 -8.91
CA SER A 726 9.09 22.86 -9.08
C SER A 726 9.95 23.66 -8.10
N ASN A 727 10.09 23.18 -6.86
CA ASN A 727 10.96 23.82 -5.88
C ASN A 727 12.43 23.72 -6.32
N GLN A 728 12.92 22.51 -6.61
CA GLN A 728 14.30 22.30 -7.05
C GLN A 728 14.64 23.08 -8.35
N LEU A 729 13.73 23.07 -9.33
CA LEU A 729 13.89 23.85 -10.56
C LEU A 729 14.03 25.36 -10.29
N SER A 730 13.32 25.88 -9.28
CA SER A 730 13.38 27.31 -8.99
C SER A 730 14.61 27.72 -8.18
N GLU A 731 15.13 26.86 -7.31
CA GLU A 731 16.44 27.09 -6.65
C GLU A 731 17.57 27.07 -7.69
N ALA A 732 17.48 26.18 -8.69
CA ALA A 732 18.35 26.17 -9.87
C ALA A 732 18.09 27.33 -10.87
N GLY A 733 17.23 28.32 -10.54
CA GLY A 733 16.95 29.48 -11.38
C GLY A 733 16.08 29.23 -12.63
N ARG A 734 15.60 28.00 -12.85
CA ARG A 734 14.80 27.58 -14.02
C ARG A 734 13.31 27.93 -13.83
N HIS A 735 13.01 29.20 -13.52
CA HIS A 735 11.70 29.65 -13.03
C HIS A 735 10.50 29.36 -13.96
N GLU A 736 10.68 29.43 -15.28
CA GLU A 736 9.62 29.11 -16.27
C GLU A 736 9.30 27.60 -16.32
N GLU A 737 10.27 26.74 -16.04
CA GLU A 737 10.07 25.29 -15.96
C GLU A 737 9.46 24.92 -14.61
N ALA A 738 9.94 25.57 -13.54
CA ALA A 738 9.34 25.47 -12.21
C ALA A 738 7.84 25.83 -12.23
N LEU A 739 7.47 26.90 -12.95
CA LEU A 739 6.06 27.30 -13.11
C LEU A 739 5.21 26.23 -13.78
N LYS A 740 5.70 25.59 -14.85
CA LYS A 740 4.98 24.51 -15.54
C LYS A 740 4.79 23.28 -14.66
N ALA A 741 5.81 22.89 -13.89
CA ALA A 741 5.74 21.74 -12.99
C ALA A 741 4.68 21.95 -11.89
N ILE A 742 4.59 23.15 -11.30
CA ILE A 742 3.57 23.46 -10.29
C ILE A 742 2.17 23.67 -10.89
N GLU A 743 2.06 24.15 -12.14
CA GLU A 743 0.78 24.20 -12.87
C GLU A 743 0.22 22.80 -13.14
N GLU A 744 1.07 21.82 -13.48
CA GLU A 744 0.68 20.41 -13.63
C GLU A 744 0.25 19.81 -12.28
N SER A 745 1.04 20.01 -11.22
CA SER A 745 0.69 19.58 -9.85
C SER A 745 -0.67 20.15 -9.39
N LEU A 746 -0.89 21.47 -9.55
CA LEU A 746 -2.14 22.12 -9.18
C LEU A 746 -3.34 21.63 -10.00
N ALA A 747 -3.15 21.29 -11.27
CA ALA A 747 -4.21 20.72 -12.10
C ALA A 747 -4.64 19.32 -11.60
N MET A 748 -3.69 18.49 -11.17
CA MET A 748 -3.96 17.17 -10.57
C MET A 748 -4.68 17.32 -9.21
N TYR A 749 -4.21 18.25 -8.37
CA TYR A 749 -4.85 18.56 -7.09
C TYR A 749 -6.30 19.04 -7.24
N ARG A 750 -6.59 19.94 -8.19
CA ARG A 750 -7.96 20.39 -8.51
C ARG A 750 -8.83 19.26 -9.06
N SER A 751 -8.30 18.44 -9.98
CA SER A 751 -8.96 17.23 -10.50
C SER A 751 -9.39 16.29 -9.38
N GLN A 752 -8.53 16.08 -8.38
CA GLN A 752 -8.86 15.28 -7.20
C GLN A 752 -9.83 15.99 -6.25
N HIS A 753 -9.74 17.31 -6.08
CA HIS A 753 -10.66 18.07 -5.23
C HIS A 753 -12.11 18.02 -5.73
N GLU A 754 -12.34 18.07 -7.04
CA GLU A 754 -13.68 17.87 -7.62
C GLU A 754 -14.28 16.48 -7.32
N ARG A 755 -13.45 15.45 -7.13
CA ARG A 755 -13.87 14.07 -6.88
C ARG A 755 -13.96 13.72 -5.39
N ARG A 756 -12.98 14.18 -4.60
CA ARG A 756 -12.72 13.82 -3.20
C ARG A 756 -12.17 15.04 -2.42
N PRO A 757 -12.99 16.08 -2.14
CA PRO A 757 -12.51 17.32 -1.53
C PRO A 757 -11.67 17.11 -0.27
N ALA A 758 -12.12 16.21 0.62
CA ALA A 758 -11.50 15.95 1.92
C ALA A 758 -10.07 15.36 1.85
N VAL A 759 -9.69 14.74 0.74
CA VAL A 759 -8.34 14.13 0.58
C VAL A 759 -7.34 15.15 0.05
N SER A 760 -7.79 16.11 -0.77
CA SER A 760 -6.90 17.05 -1.46
C SER A 760 -6.94 18.49 -0.93
N GLU A 761 -7.87 18.86 -0.03
CA GLU A 761 -8.03 20.23 0.49
C GLU A 761 -6.71 20.81 1.04
N VAL A 762 -5.96 20.02 1.82
CA VAL A 762 -4.68 20.44 2.43
C VAL A 762 -3.58 20.56 1.38
N GLY A 763 -3.36 19.54 0.56
CA GLY A 763 -2.30 19.54 -0.46
C GLY A 763 -2.51 20.60 -1.54
N GLN A 764 -3.75 20.82 -1.99
CA GLN A 764 -4.08 21.92 -2.91
C GLN A 764 -3.77 23.27 -2.28
N ALA A 765 -4.12 23.49 -1.01
CA ALA A 765 -3.86 24.76 -0.33
C ALA A 765 -2.35 25.05 -0.22
N GLY A 766 -1.52 24.04 0.04
CA GLY A 766 -0.06 24.16 0.06
C GLY A 766 0.56 24.39 -1.33
N VAL A 767 0.12 23.63 -2.34
CA VAL A 767 0.54 23.80 -3.75
C VAL A 767 0.20 25.19 -4.28
N LEU A 768 -0.93 25.78 -3.86
CA LEU A 768 -1.30 27.16 -4.21
C LEU A 768 -0.34 28.22 -3.62
N ILE A 769 0.28 27.98 -2.46
CA ILE A 769 1.33 28.87 -1.92
C ILE A 769 2.55 28.84 -2.85
N SER A 770 3.06 27.65 -3.18
CA SER A 770 4.19 27.52 -4.10
C SER A 770 3.86 28.05 -5.49
N TYR A 771 2.65 27.83 -6.02
CA TYR A 771 2.21 28.38 -7.30
C TYR A 771 2.21 29.91 -7.29
N SER A 772 1.66 30.54 -6.25
CA SER A 772 1.75 31.99 -6.05
C SER A 772 3.20 32.47 -6.06
N ASN A 773 4.09 31.78 -5.35
CA ASN A 773 5.49 32.15 -5.27
C ASN A 773 6.20 32.05 -6.65
N ARG A 774 5.94 31.00 -7.44
CA ARG A 774 6.48 30.89 -8.82
C ARG A 774 5.92 31.98 -9.74
N LEU A 775 4.61 32.27 -9.67
CA LEU A 775 3.98 33.38 -10.41
C LEU A 775 4.60 34.74 -10.05
N GLY A 776 4.86 34.97 -8.76
CA GLY A 776 5.52 36.19 -8.28
C GLY A 776 6.98 36.31 -8.73
N THR A 777 7.68 35.19 -8.94
CA THR A 777 9.06 35.20 -9.48
C THR A 777 9.09 35.56 -10.96
N VAL A 778 8.13 35.06 -11.76
CA VAL A 778 7.96 35.48 -13.17
C VAL A 778 7.20 36.80 -13.36
N ARG A 779 6.97 37.56 -12.28
CA ARG A 779 6.30 38.88 -12.25
C ARG A 779 4.84 38.87 -12.74
N ARG A 780 4.11 37.76 -12.53
CA ARG A 780 2.65 37.63 -12.74
C ARG A 780 1.90 37.95 -11.43
N ASP A 781 2.15 39.14 -10.88
CA ASP A 781 1.82 39.46 -9.48
C ASP A 781 0.31 39.47 -9.15
N GLU A 782 -0.55 39.88 -10.09
CA GLU A 782 -2.02 39.81 -9.95
C GLU A 782 -2.56 38.37 -9.95
N GLU A 783 -1.86 37.42 -10.58
CA GLU A 783 -2.23 36.00 -10.57
C GLU A 783 -1.70 35.32 -9.31
N SER A 784 -0.48 35.68 -8.88
CA SER A 784 0.07 35.32 -7.57
C SER A 784 -0.89 35.70 -6.45
N LEU A 785 -1.39 36.95 -6.44
CA LEU A 785 -2.35 37.41 -5.44
C LEU A 785 -3.64 36.58 -5.40
N LYS A 786 -4.17 36.18 -6.56
CA LYS A 786 -5.38 35.32 -6.61
C LYS A 786 -5.10 33.92 -6.08
N ALA A 787 -3.99 33.32 -6.46
CA ALA A 787 -3.61 31.97 -6.01
C ALA A 787 -3.41 31.91 -4.49
N ILE A 788 -2.75 32.91 -3.89
CA ILE A 788 -2.56 32.93 -2.43
C ILE A 788 -3.84 33.31 -1.67
N GLN A 789 -4.76 34.07 -2.27
CA GLN A 789 -6.10 34.31 -1.70
C GLN A 789 -6.97 33.03 -1.73
N GLU A 790 -6.86 32.20 -2.77
CA GLU A 790 -7.49 30.87 -2.82
C GLU A 790 -6.93 29.97 -1.71
N SER A 791 -5.61 29.87 -1.57
CA SER A 791 -4.94 29.14 -0.48
C SER A 791 -5.38 29.61 0.91
N LEU A 792 -5.37 30.92 1.15
CA LEU A 792 -5.75 31.51 2.43
C LEU A 792 -7.22 31.26 2.79
N ALA A 793 -8.12 31.23 1.81
CA ALA A 793 -9.52 30.86 2.03
C ALA A 793 -9.68 29.37 2.41
N MET A 794 -8.91 28.48 1.76
CA MET A 794 -8.89 27.05 2.11
C MET A 794 -8.32 26.83 3.52
N TYR A 795 -7.21 27.46 3.87
CA TYR A 795 -6.63 27.34 5.21
C TYR A 795 -7.51 27.93 6.32
N ARG A 796 -8.29 29.00 6.06
CA ARG A 796 -9.32 29.47 7.01
C ARG A 796 -10.44 28.44 7.21
N SER A 797 -10.93 27.81 6.14
CA SER A 797 -11.89 26.69 6.21
C SER A 797 -11.36 25.50 7.01
N LEU A 798 -10.09 25.14 6.80
CA LEU A 798 -9.41 24.06 7.52
C LEU A 798 -9.19 24.42 9.00
N TYR A 799 -8.76 25.64 9.29
CA TYR A 799 -8.58 26.19 10.63
C TYR A 799 -9.88 26.16 11.45
N GLU A 800 -11.01 26.59 10.87
CA GLU A 800 -12.32 26.54 11.55
C GLU A 800 -12.70 25.11 11.98
N LYS A 801 -12.28 24.08 11.22
CA LYS A 801 -12.51 22.66 11.55
C LYS A 801 -11.52 22.13 12.57
N ARG A 802 -10.23 22.51 12.49
CA ARG A 802 -9.12 21.99 13.30
C ARG A 802 -8.06 23.08 13.58
N PRO A 803 -8.30 24.01 14.54
CA PRO A 803 -7.38 25.14 14.77
C PRO A 803 -5.96 24.69 15.09
N ALA A 804 -5.80 23.78 16.06
CA ALA A 804 -4.49 23.32 16.53
C ALA A 804 -3.63 22.61 15.48
N VAL A 805 -4.20 22.17 14.37
CA VAL A 805 -3.48 21.53 13.24
C VAL A 805 -3.04 22.57 12.22
N PHE A 806 -3.92 23.52 11.87
CA PHE A 806 -3.72 24.46 10.76
C PHE A 806 -3.38 25.90 11.20
N GLU A 807 -3.09 26.13 12.49
CA GLU A 807 -2.59 27.42 13.00
C GLU A 807 -1.36 27.92 12.20
N ASP A 808 -0.33 27.09 12.07
CA ASP A 808 0.91 27.45 11.36
C ASP A 808 0.70 27.63 9.85
N ASP A 809 -0.01 26.70 9.19
CA ASP A 809 -0.29 26.82 7.75
C ASP A 809 -1.07 28.10 7.41
N LEU A 810 -2.04 28.49 8.25
CA LEU A 810 -2.78 29.74 8.11
C LEU A 810 -1.84 30.95 8.24
N ALA A 811 -0.92 30.92 9.22
CA ALA A 811 0.08 31.97 9.40
C ALA A 811 1.04 32.07 8.20
N LYS A 812 1.47 30.93 7.63
CA LYS A 812 2.28 30.84 6.39
C LYS A 812 1.53 31.38 5.17
N ALA A 813 0.26 31.01 5.00
CA ALA A 813 -0.56 31.51 3.90
C ALA A 813 -0.76 33.03 3.99
N SER A 814 -1.03 33.57 5.18
CA SER A 814 -1.23 35.02 5.38
C SER A 814 0.08 35.82 5.24
N HIS A 815 1.22 35.26 5.69
CA HIS A 815 2.55 35.81 5.43
C HIS A 815 2.85 35.91 3.92
N ASN A 816 2.63 34.83 3.15
CA ASN A 816 2.83 34.86 1.70
C ASN A 816 1.82 35.78 0.98
N CYS A 817 0.58 35.87 1.48
CA CYS A 817 -0.43 36.80 0.95
C CYS A 817 0.03 38.26 1.05
N THR A 818 0.67 38.62 2.16
CA THR A 818 1.31 39.92 2.38
C THR A 818 2.32 40.27 1.28
N ILE A 819 3.15 39.31 0.88
CA ILE A 819 4.18 39.51 -0.16
C ILE A 819 3.54 39.83 -1.52
N ALA A 820 2.46 39.11 -1.89
CA ALA A 820 1.72 39.34 -3.13
C ALA A 820 0.93 40.67 -3.10
N LEU A 821 0.31 41.01 -1.97
CA LEU A 821 -0.37 42.29 -1.76
C LEU A 821 0.60 43.48 -1.88
N ARG A 822 1.85 43.35 -1.41
CA ARG A 822 2.87 44.38 -1.62
C ARG A 822 3.22 44.57 -3.09
N LYS A 823 3.47 43.49 -3.84
CA LYS A 823 3.84 43.60 -5.27
C LYS A 823 2.73 44.25 -6.12
N THR A 824 1.47 44.11 -5.71
CA THR A 824 0.30 44.75 -6.32
C THR A 824 -0.01 46.15 -5.74
N GLY A 825 0.79 46.67 -4.80
CA GLY A 825 0.64 48.01 -4.22
C GLY A 825 -0.46 48.16 -3.16
N ARG A 826 -1.00 47.06 -2.64
CA ARG A 826 -2.14 47.03 -1.69
C ARG A 826 -1.66 47.06 -0.24
N HIS A 827 -0.90 48.10 0.12
CA HIS A 827 -0.12 48.19 1.37
C HIS A 827 -0.94 48.03 2.67
N GLU A 828 -2.14 48.61 2.77
CA GLU A 828 -2.99 48.49 3.99
C GLU A 828 -3.54 47.06 4.18
N GLU A 829 -3.85 46.37 3.09
CA GLU A 829 -4.28 44.97 3.14
C GLU A 829 -3.11 44.05 3.50
N ALA A 830 -1.90 44.36 2.99
CA ALA A 830 -0.67 43.67 3.37
C ALA A 830 -0.39 43.83 4.89
N LEU A 831 -0.56 45.04 5.43
CA LEU A 831 -0.46 45.29 6.87
C LEU A 831 -1.48 44.51 7.70
N THR A 832 -2.68 44.26 7.16
CA THR A 832 -3.71 43.47 7.86
C THR A 832 -3.36 41.98 7.86
N ALA A 833 -2.90 41.44 6.72
CA ALA A 833 -2.51 40.03 6.59
C ALA A 833 -1.28 39.67 7.46
N ILE A 834 -0.26 40.53 7.48
CA ILE A 834 0.92 40.28 8.33
C ILE A 834 0.60 40.36 9.83
N GLN A 835 -0.41 41.16 10.23
CA GLN A 835 -0.88 41.23 11.62
C GLN A 835 -1.57 39.92 12.03
N GLU A 836 -2.44 39.34 11.19
CA GLU A 836 -3.02 38.01 11.40
C GLU A 836 -1.92 36.94 11.56
N SER A 837 -0.93 36.92 10.66
CA SER A 837 0.23 36.01 10.75
C SER A 837 1.03 36.20 12.05
N LEU A 838 1.28 37.46 12.45
CA LEU A 838 2.02 37.79 13.66
C LEU A 838 1.28 37.41 14.96
N GLU A 839 -0.04 37.60 15.01
CA GLU A 839 -0.85 37.22 16.16
C GLU A 839 -0.87 35.69 16.35
N ILE A 840 -0.99 34.93 15.26
CA ILE A 840 -0.91 33.47 15.30
C ILE A 840 0.48 33.01 15.74
N TYR A 841 1.56 33.55 15.15
CA TYR A 841 2.92 33.14 15.55
C TYR A 841 3.29 33.53 16.99
N ARG A 842 2.75 34.62 17.54
CA ARG A 842 2.88 34.90 18.98
C ARG A 842 2.18 33.85 19.83
N SER A 843 0.96 33.46 19.48
CA SER A 843 0.22 32.39 20.19
C SER A 843 0.94 31.04 20.09
N LEU A 844 1.47 30.68 18.92
CA LEU A 844 2.24 29.46 18.71
C LEU A 844 3.55 29.46 19.52
N HIS A 845 4.28 30.58 19.54
CA HIS A 845 5.49 30.75 20.34
C HIS A 845 5.21 30.70 21.85
N GLU A 846 4.08 31.24 22.33
CA GLU A 846 3.67 31.08 23.74
C GLU A 846 3.39 29.60 24.12
N LYS A 847 2.87 28.80 23.19
CA LYS A 847 2.60 27.36 23.39
C LYS A 847 3.85 26.48 23.24
N ARG A 848 4.72 26.80 22.26
CA ARG A 848 5.83 25.96 21.77
C ARG A 848 7.03 26.83 21.38
N GLN A 849 7.62 27.51 22.37
CA GLN A 849 8.63 28.56 22.21
C GLN A 849 9.71 28.23 21.15
N ALA A 850 10.48 27.16 21.36
CA ALA A 850 11.61 26.82 20.49
C ALA A 850 11.22 26.52 19.03
N ALA A 851 10.01 26.00 18.79
CA ALA A 851 9.57 25.56 17.46
C ALA A 851 9.14 26.74 16.54
N PHE A 852 8.81 27.90 17.12
CA PHE A 852 8.29 29.05 16.37
C PHE A 852 9.07 30.35 16.63
N GLU A 853 10.23 30.29 17.29
CA GLU A 853 11.05 31.47 17.60
C GLU A 853 11.57 32.15 16.31
N ASP A 854 12.02 31.38 15.30
CA ASP A 854 12.45 31.96 14.03
C ASP A 854 11.29 32.47 13.17
N ASP A 855 10.19 31.72 13.03
CA ASP A 855 9.01 32.15 12.25
C ASP A 855 8.39 33.44 12.79
N LEU A 856 8.31 33.59 14.12
CA LEU A 856 7.89 34.83 14.77
C LEU A 856 8.91 35.96 14.51
N THR A 857 10.21 35.68 14.61
CA THR A 857 11.28 36.65 14.35
C THR A 857 11.25 37.16 12.90
N ARG A 858 11.18 36.25 11.93
CA ARG A 858 11.06 36.52 10.48
C ARG A 858 9.80 37.31 10.16
N THR A 859 8.68 36.98 10.82
CA THR A 859 7.41 37.72 10.67
C THR A 859 7.49 39.12 11.28
N LEU A 860 8.19 39.32 12.40
CA LEU A 860 8.46 40.65 12.99
C LEU A 860 9.36 41.51 12.10
N GLU A 861 10.40 40.94 11.48
CA GLU A 861 11.27 41.66 10.53
C GLU A 861 10.47 42.19 9.34
N VAL A 862 9.67 41.31 8.74
CA VAL A 862 8.77 41.59 7.60
C VAL A 862 7.69 42.61 8.00
N TYR A 863 7.06 42.47 9.17
CA TYR A 863 6.10 43.45 9.70
C TYR A 863 6.74 44.83 9.93
N SER A 864 7.98 44.87 10.44
CA SER A 864 8.71 46.14 10.62
C SER A 864 8.96 46.84 9.28
N GLU A 865 9.15 46.09 8.19
CA GLU A 865 9.33 46.68 6.86
C GLU A 865 8.04 47.29 6.34
N TRP A 866 6.90 46.59 6.45
CA TRP A 866 5.61 47.10 6.00
C TRP A 866 5.12 48.30 6.81
N LEU A 867 5.37 48.31 8.12
CA LEU A 867 5.13 49.49 8.95
C LEU A 867 5.98 50.69 8.48
N SER A 868 7.22 50.46 8.03
CA SER A 868 8.08 51.54 7.50
C SER A 868 7.63 52.02 6.13
N GLU A 869 7.26 51.11 5.21
CA GLU A 869 6.70 51.46 3.89
C GLU A 869 5.40 52.29 4.02
N ALA A 870 4.55 51.96 5.00
CA ALA A 870 3.35 52.73 5.34
C ALA A 870 3.61 54.03 6.15
N GLY A 871 4.87 54.38 6.42
CA GLY A 871 5.25 55.59 7.16
C GLY A 871 5.06 55.53 8.69
N ARG A 872 4.70 54.36 9.24
CA ARG A 872 4.50 54.11 10.69
C ARG A 872 5.84 53.80 11.39
N TYR A 873 6.82 54.67 11.18
CA TYR A 873 8.23 54.44 11.55
C TYR A 873 8.47 54.12 13.03
N GLU A 874 7.72 54.72 13.95
CA GLU A 874 7.84 54.46 15.39
C GLU A 874 7.33 53.07 15.79
N GLU A 875 6.36 52.51 15.06
CA GLU A 875 5.90 51.13 15.27
C GLU A 875 6.86 50.14 14.61
N ALA A 876 7.39 50.47 13.43
CA ALA A 876 8.44 49.70 12.77
C ALA A 876 9.69 49.52 13.66
N VAL A 877 10.10 50.59 14.35
CA VAL A 877 11.21 50.55 15.32
C VAL A 877 10.90 49.64 16.51
N LYS A 878 9.65 49.59 17.00
CA LYS A 878 9.26 48.68 18.11
C LYS A 878 9.25 47.21 17.69
N ALA A 879 8.64 46.88 16.54
CA ALA A 879 8.64 45.51 16.01
C ALA A 879 10.08 44.99 15.81
N MET A 880 10.98 45.88 15.38
CA MET A 880 12.39 45.56 15.20
C MET A 880 13.19 45.53 16.51
N GLU A 881 12.74 46.21 17.58
CA GLU A 881 13.28 46.04 18.94
C GLU A 881 12.93 44.67 19.54
N GLU A 882 11.73 44.16 19.26
CA GLU A 882 11.25 42.82 19.62
C GLU A 882 12.06 41.72 18.89
N CYS A 883 12.12 41.78 17.55
CA CYS A 883 12.95 40.89 16.73
C CYS A 883 14.43 40.88 17.19
N LEU A 884 15.04 42.05 17.42
CA LEU A 884 16.45 42.13 17.82
C LEU A 884 16.69 41.53 19.22
N ALA A 885 15.68 41.51 20.10
CA ALA A 885 15.79 40.80 21.37
C ALA A 885 15.82 39.28 21.17
N MET A 886 14.99 38.75 20.28
CA MET A 886 14.95 37.32 19.92
C MET A 886 16.25 36.86 19.24
N ARG A 887 16.69 37.54 18.16
CA ARG A 887 17.98 37.26 17.49
C ARG A 887 19.18 37.30 18.45
N ARG A 888 19.14 38.12 19.50
CA ARG A 888 20.17 38.15 20.56
C ARG A 888 20.08 37.00 21.55
N SER A 889 18.90 36.45 21.79
CA SER A 889 18.69 35.22 22.57
C SER A 889 19.25 34.02 21.82
N GLN A 890 18.82 33.85 20.56
CA GLN A 890 19.29 32.82 19.63
C GLN A 890 20.83 32.85 19.51
N TYR A 891 21.43 34.02 19.24
CA TYR A 891 22.90 34.18 19.20
C TYR A 891 23.61 33.84 20.52
N GLN A 892 22.99 34.02 21.69
CA GLN A 892 23.59 33.59 22.96
C GLN A 892 23.57 32.07 23.13
N SER A 893 22.56 31.39 22.62
CA SER A 893 22.49 29.91 22.62
C SER A 893 23.43 29.26 21.61
N GLN A 894 23.46 29.77 20.36
CA GLN A 894 24.25 29.22 19.26
C GLN A 894 24.98 30.32 18.48
N PRO A 895 26.11 30.86 19.00
CA PRO A 895 26.80 32.00 18.38
C PRO A 895 27.31 31.73 16.96
N ALA A 896 27.64 30.48 16.62
CA ALA A 896 28.16 30.13 15.30
C ALA A 896 27.07 30.14 14.21
N VAL A 897 25.83 29.79 14.56
CA VAL A 897 24.69 29.72 13.63
C VAL A 897 24.14 31.13 13.39
N PHE A 898 23.82 31.86 14.45
CA PHE A 898 23.07 33.13 14.35
C PHE A 898 23.94 34.41 14.24
N GLU A 899 25.27 34.32 14.01
CA GLU A 899 26.13 35.51 13.85
C GLU A 899 25.76 36.33 12.59
N ALA A 900 25.37 35.65 11.51
CA ALA A 900 24.93 36.29 10.26
C ALA A 900 23.57 36.99 10.44
N ASP A 901 22.57 36.27 10.95
CA ASP A 901 21.21 36.77 11.19
C ASP A 901 21.19 37.97 12.14
N LEU A 902 21.94 37.90 13.25
CA LEU A 902 22.02 39.02 14.19
C LEU A 902 22.65 40.26 13.54
N ALA A 903 23.62 40.07 12.64
CA ALA A 903 24.20 41.18 11.89
C ALA A 903 23.20 41.76 10.87
N GLU A 904 22.40 40.92 10.19
CA GLU A 904 21.32 41.38 9.30
C GLU A 904 20.23 42.15 10.07
N ALA A 905 19.73 41.59 11.17
CA ALA A 905 18.76 42.23 12.04
C ALA A 905 19.26 43.60 12.57
N LEU A 906 20.54 43.72 12.94
CA LEU A 906 21.10 45.02 13.32
C LEU A 906 21.18 46.03 12.17
N ASN A 907 21.48 45.57 10.95
CA ASN A 907 21.45 46.40 9.75
C ASN A 907 20.01 46.86 9.41
N ASN A 908 19.03 45.97 9.55
CA ASN A 908 17.60 46.26 9.34
C ASN A 908 17.08 47.22 10.42
N TYR A 909 17.43 47.00 11.69
CA TYR A 909 17.12 47.93 12.78
C TYR A 909 17.79 49.30 12.61
N SER A 910 19.03 49.36 12.12
CA SER A 910 19.69 50.63 11.77
C SER A 910 18.92 51.39 10.67
N LYS A 911 18.45 50.68 9.62
CA LYS A 911 17.58 51.23 8.58
C LYS A 911 16.29 51.81 9.19
N ARG A 912 15.54 51.05 9.99
CA ARG A 912 14.31 51.50 10.67
C ARG A 912 14.54 52.70 11.60
N LEU A 913 15.63 52.71 12.36
CA LEU A 913 16.01 53.85 13.21
C LEU A 913 16.34 55.10 12.39
N SER A 914 16.99 54.94 11.23
CA SER A 914 17.31 56.03 10.31
C SER A 914 16.05 56.61 9.67
N GLU A 915 15.10 55.75 9.30
CA GLU A 915 13.77 56.12 8.77
C GLU A 915 12.96 56.90 9.82
N ALA A 916 12.99 56.48 11.10
CA ALA A 916 12.45 57.22 12.24
C ALA A 916 13.27 58.48 12.65
N GLY A 917 14.30 58.86 11.89
CA GLY A 917 15.13 60.05 12.15
C GLY A 917 16.13 59.93 13.31
N ARG A 918 16.25 58.76 13.97
CA ARG A 918 17.10 58.49 15.15
C ARG A 918 18.56 58.23 14.77
N ARG A 919 19.19 59.16 14.03
CA ARG A 919 20.48 58.98 13.33
C ARG A 919 21.64 58.45 14.17
N GLU A 920 21.83 58.96 15.40
CA GLU A 920 22.91 58.48 16.28
C GLU A 920 22.71 57.03 16.73
N LYS A 921 21.45 56.64 17.01
CA LYS A 921 21.10 55.26 17.36
C LYS A 921 21.31 54.34 16.15
N ALA A 922 20.90 54.77 14.95
CA ALA A 922 21.13 54.03 13.71
C ALA A 922 22.63 53.78 13.50
N LEU A 923 23.46 54.84 13.53
CA LEU A 923 24.91 54.72 13.39
C LEU A 923 25.51 53.72 14.38
N LYS A 924 25.14 53.78 15.67
CA LYS A 924 25.62 52.83 16.68
C LYS A 924 25.24 51.37 16.36
N ARG A 925 24.01 51.12 15.91
CA ARG A 925 23.59 49.75 15.52
C ARG A 925 24.28 49.25 14.26
N ASN A 926 24.62 50.15 13.34
CA ASN A 926 25.45 49.79 12.20
C ASN A 926 26.93 49.58 12.55
N GLU A 927 27.48 50.29 13.53
CA GLU A 927 28.82 50.02 14.06
C GLU A 927 28.86 48.62 14.72
N GLU A 928 27.81 48.21 15.43
CA GLU A 928 27.63 46.84 15.94
C GLU A 928 27.53 45.80 14.81
N CYS A 929 26.70 46.03 13.78
CA CYS A 929 26.59 45.17 12.59
C CYS A 929 27.94 45.03 11.84
N LEU A 930 28.64 46.15 11.61
CA LEU A 930 29.91 46.19 10.89
C LEU A 930 31.00 45.39 11.61
N ALA A 931 31.00 45.38 12.94
CA ALA A 931 31.93 44.57 13.73
C ALA A 931 31.72 43.06 13.46
N MET A 932 30.47 42.58 13.42
CA MET A 932 30.17 41.18 13.12
C MET A 932 30.40 40.83 11.65
N ARG A 933 30.03 41.67 10.69
CA ARG A 933 30.33 41.41 9.26
C ARG A 933 31.85 41.40 8.97
N ARG A 934 32.66 42.15 9.73
CA ARG A 934 34.14 42.02 9.71
C ARG A 934 34.68 40.77 10.41
N SER A 935 33.93 40.17 11.34
CA SER A 935 34.25 38.86 11.94
C SER A 935 33.97 37.75 10.91
N LEU A 936 32.76 37.72 10.36
CA LEU A 936 32.31 36.79 9.32
C LEU A 936 33.22 36.81 8.08
N TYR A 937 33.52 38.00 7.54
CA TYR A 937 34.44 38.15 6.39
C TYR A 937 35.87 37.62 6.64
N LYS A 938 36.33 37.55 7.89
CA LYS A 938 37.64 36.93 8.21
C LYS A 938 37.59 35.40 8.22
N LYS A 939 36.42 34.82 8.50
CA LYS A 939 36.20 33.36 8.45
C LYS A 939 36.01 32.93 6.99
N GLU A 940 35.11 33.62 6.28
CA GLU A 940 34.68 33.28 4.92
C GLU A 940 34.65 34.54 4.04
N PRO A 941 35.81 34.96 3.49
CA PRO A 941 35.90 36.18 2.70
C PRO A 941 34.94 36.19 1.50
N THR A 942 34.88 35.08 0.76
CA THR A 942 34.09 34.94 -0.49
C THR A 942 32.58 34.98 -0.28
N ALA A 943 32.10 34.57 0.90
CA ALA A 943 30.68 34.60 1.23
C ALA A 943 30.25 36.02 1.64
N PHE A 944 31.00 36.66 2.54
CA PHE A 944 30.59 37.90 3.19
C PHE A 944 31.16 39.20 2.59
N GLU A 945 31.93 39.14 1.49
CA GLU A 945 32.52 40.33 0.85
C GLU A 945 31.45 41.36 0.46
N ALA A 946 30.39 40.93 -0.25
CA ALA A 946 29.31 41.79 -0.69
C ALA A 946 28.46 42.36 0.47
N ASP A 947 28.34 41.60 1.56
CA ASP A 947 27.63 42.02 2.77
C ASP A 947 28.41 43.05 3.58
N LEU A 948 29.72 42.85 3.74
CA LEU A 948 30.59 43.83 4.37
C LEU A 948 30.63 45.14 3.55
N ALA A 949 30.74 45.06 2.22
CA ALA A 949 30.68 46.21 1.32
C ALA A 949 29.38 47.03 1.49
N ARG A 950 28.19 46.40 1.43
CA ARG A 950 26.88 47.05 1.68
C ARG A 950 26.79 47.72 3.06
N THR A 951 27.47 47.15 4.06
CA THR A 951 27.45 47.66 5.44
C THR A 951 28.34 48.88 5.60
N LEU A 952 29.52 48.85 4.98
CA LEU A 952 30.45 49.99 4.88
C LEU A 952 29.86 51.15 4.10
N GLU A 953 29.13 50.87 3.01
CA GLU A 953 28.40 51.86 2.21
C GLU A 953 27.42 52.66 3.10
N LYS A 954 26.52 51.95 3.80
CA LYS A 954 25.59 52.56 4.76
C LYS A 954 26.31 53.23 5.93
N ASN A 955 27.41 52.64 6.43
CA ASN A 955 28.22 53.23 7.50
C ASN A 955 28.76 54.59 7.10
N SER A 956 29.37 54.69 5.91
CA SER A 956 29.86 55.94 5.34
C SER A 956 28.74 56.96 5.17
N MET A 957 27.57 56.54 4.66
CA MET A 957 26.41 57.42 4.56
C MET A 957 26.01 57.99 5.92
N TRP A 958 25.83 57.13 6.94
CA TRP A 958 25.44 57.56 8.28
C TRP A 958 26.50 58.45 8.95
N LEU A 959 27.79 58.09 8.90
CA LEU A 959 28.90 58.94 9.35
C LEU A 959 28.91 60.32 8.66
N SER A 960 28.69 60.34 7.34
CA SER A 960 28.65 61.57 6.54
C SER A 960 27.47 62.47 6.89
N THR A 961 26.34 61.91 7.31
CA THR A 961 25.19 62.66 7.86
C THR A 961 25.39 63.14 9.31
N ALA A 962 26.20 62.41 10.10
CA ALA A 962 26.62 62.79 11.44
C ALA A 962 27.78 63.80 11.46
N GLY A 963 28.32 64.18 10.30
CA GLY A 963 29.43 65.13 10.16
C GLY A 963 30.83 64.53 10.33
N ARG A 964 30.94 63.23 10.67
CA ARG A 964 32.20 62.46 10.83
C ARG A 964 32.86 62.17 9.47
N SER A 965 33.27 63.23 8.77
CA SER A 965 33.59 63.20 7.34
C SER A 965 34.86 62.41 7.00
N GLU A 966 35.89 62.42 7.85
CA GLU A 966 37.10 61.61 7.64
C GLU A 966 36.85 60.12 7.81
N GLU A 967 36.00 59.75 8.78
CA GLU A 967 35.63 58.35 9.02
C GLU A 967 34.71 57.84 7.91
N ALA A 968 33.78 58.69 7.43
CA ALA A 968 32.98 58.40 6.25
C ALA A 968 33.84 58.15 5.00
N LEU A 969 34.91 58.94 4.83
CA LEU A 969 35.86 58.77 3.72
C LEU A 969 36.58 57.42 3.81
N LYS A 970 37.11 57.04 4.98
CA LYS A 970 37.75 55.72 5.18
C LYS A 970 36.80 54.56 4.92
N ALA A 971 35.56 54.65 5.41
CA ALA A 971 34.56 53.59 5.21
C ALA A 971 34.18 53.41 3.73
N ILE A 972 34.09 54.49 2.94
CA ILE A 972 33.82 54.38 1.50
C ILE A 972 35.05 54.00 0.69
N GLU A 973 36.27 54.33 1.13
CA GLU A 973 37.53 53.83 0.54
C GLU A 973 37.63 52.30 0.68
N GLU A 974 37.31 51.75 1.85
CA GLU A 974 37.23 50.28 2.10
C GLU A 974 36.12 49.64 1.24
N CYS A 975 34.92 50.21 1.24
CA CYS A 975 33.78 49.76 0.41
C CYS A 975 34.11 49.74 -1.10
N LEU A 976 34.78 50.79 -1.60
CA LEU A 976 35.15 50.92 -3.01
C LEU A 976 36.17 49.86 -3.44
N ALA A 977 37.13 49.51 -2.57
CA ALA A 977 38.08 48.44 -2.85
C ALA A 977 37.36 47.09 -3.02
N MET A 978 36.40 46.78 -2.14
CA MET A 978 35.60 45.56 -2.19
C MET A 978 34.71 45.49 -3.43
N TYR A 979 33.94 46.55 -3.74
CA TYR A 979 33.12 46.56 -4.97
C TYR A 979 33.96 46.49 -6.26
N ARG A 980 35.18 47.02 -6.28
CA ARG A 980 36.10 46.83 -7.41
C ARG A 980 36.58 45.38 -7.53
N SER A 981 36.83 44.68 -6.42
CA SER A 981 37.21 43.27 -6.44
C SER A 981 36.04 42.36 -6.86
N LEU A 982 34.85 42.58 -6.30
CA LEU A 982 33.60 41.92 -6.70
C LEU A 982 33.27 42.10 -8.19
N HIS A 983 33.42 43.31 -8.73
CA HIS A 983 33.19 43.56 -10.16
C HIS A 983 34.20 42.87 -11.07
N GLN A 984 35.46 42.69 -10.63
CA GLN A 984 36.49 41.94 -11.36
C GLN A 984 36.27 40.42 -11.31
N SER A 985 35.84 39.89 -10.16
CA SER A 985 35.59 38.45 -9.98
C SER A 985 34.25 37.99 -10.57
N ARG A 986 33.25 38.87 -10.64
CA ARG A 986 31.91 38.61 -11.19
C ARG A 986 31.54 39.63 -12.28
N PRO A 987 32.15 39.55 -13.48
CA PRO A 987 31.99 40.56 -14.54
C PRO A 987 30.62 40.54 -15.27
N ALA A 988 29.62 39.81 -14.78
CA ALA A 988 28.27 39.73 -15.36
C ALA A 988 27.39 40.99 -15.12
N GLY A 989 27.99 42.12 -14.74
CA GLY A 989 27.29 43.38 -14.44
C GLY A 989 26.61 43.45 -13.05
N GLU A 990 26.66 42.38 -12.25
CA GLU A 990 25.96 42.22 -10.96
C GLU A 990 26.19 43.38 -9.97
N PHE A 991 27.43 43.88 -9.91
CA PHE A 991 27.88 44.95 -9.00
C PHE A 991 28.17 46.29 -9.69
N GLU A 992 27.92 46.42 -11.00
CA GLU A 992 28.32 47.60 -11.77
C GLU A 992 27.58 48.88 -11.32
N ALA A 993 26.29 48.77 -10.98
CA ALA A 993 25.49 49.90 -10.50
C ALA A 993 25.89 50.35 -9.08
N GLN A 994 26.20 49.40 -8.20
CA GLN A 994 26.64 49.61 -6.82
C GLN A 994 28.05 50.24 -6.82
N LEU A 995 28.94 49.77 -7.69
CA LEU A 995 30.25 50.38 -7.91
C LEU A 995 30.12 51.81 -8.46
N ALA A 996 29.29 52.04 -9.48
CA ALA A 996 29.04 53.38 -10.03
C ALA A 996 28.52 54.38 -8.98
N TRP A 997 27.63 53.91 -8.08
CA TRP A 997 27.14 54.68 -6.95
C TRP A 997 28.24 54.97 -5.92
N THR A 998 29.00 53.94 -5.54
CA THR A 998 30.08 54.02 -4.54
C THR A 998 31.17 54.99 -4.97
N VAL A 999 31.57 54.95 -6.25
CA VAL A 999 32.51 55.91 -6.84
C VAL A 999 31.95 57.34 -6.79
N SER A 1000 30.66 57.53 -7.10
CA SER A 1000 29.97 58.83 -7.00
C SER A 1000 30.00 59.37 -5.57
N PHE A 1001 29.71 58.51 -4.59
CA PHE A 1001 29.67 58.86 -3.17
C PHE A 1001 31.07 59.15 -2.61
N TYR A 1002 32.08 58.38 -3.02
CA TYR A 1002 33.49 58.62 -2.71
C TYR A 1002 33.95 60.00 -3.19
N SER A 1003 33.66 60.39 -4.44
CA SER A 1003 33.89 61.75 -4.94
C SER A 1003 33.24 62.83 -4.07
N ILE A 1004 32.01 62.60 -3.59
CA ILE A 1004 31.33 63.54 -2.70
C ILE A 1004 32.06 63.65 -1.35
N GLN A 1005 32.57 62.55 -0.78
CA GLN A 1005 33.36 62.60 0.45
C GLN A 1005 34.72 63.29 0.26
N LEU A 1006 35.46 62.97 -0.82
CA LEU A 1006 36.71 63.66 -1.18
C LEU A 1006 36.51 65.18 -1.29
N SER A 1007 35.41 65.59 -1.92
CA SER A 1007 35.03 67.00 -2.09
C SER A 1007 34.57 67.69 -0.80
N LYS A 1008 34.11 66.94 0.21
CA LYS A 1008 33.93 67.43 1.59
C LYS A 1008 35.27 67.57 2.31
N ALA A 1009 36.20 66.62 2.10
CA ALA A 1009 37.57 66.63 2.59
C ALA A 1009 38.50 67.63 1.84
N ARG A 1010 37.97 68.39 0.88
CA ARG A 1010 38.69 69.39 0.05
C ARG A 1010 39.75 68.82 -0.90
N ARG A 1011 39.76 67.50 -1.15
CA ARG A 1011 40.56 66.82 -2.17
C ARG A 1011 39.87 66.95 -3.53
N TYR A 1012 39.88 68.16 -4.11
CA TYR A 1012 38.99 68.51 -5.24
C TYR A 1012 39.36 67.86 -6.57
N ASP A 1013 40.65 67.67 -6.86
CA ASP A 1013 41.10 67.08 -8.12
C ASP A 1013 40.80 65.57 -8.15
N GLU A 1014 41.15 64.85 -7.09
CA GLU A 1014 40.78 63.43 -6.90
C GLU A 1014 39.25 63.23 -6.89
N ALA A 1015 38.50 64.17 -6.30
CA ALA A 1015 37.04 64.14 -6.35
C ALA A 1015 36.50 64.33 -7.77
N LEU A 1016 37.22 65.03 -8.65
CA LEU A 1016 36.83 65.19 -10.04
C LEU A 1016 37.07 63.92 -10.83
N GLU A 1017 38.26 63.31 -10.71
CA GLU A 1017 38.61 62.05 -11.37
C GLU A 1017 37.61 60.93 -11.04
N ALA A 1018 37.30 60.72 -9.76
CA ALA A 1018 36.28 59.76 -9.34
C ALA A 1018 34.88 60.10 -9.88
N MET A 1019 34.52 61.40 -9.99
CA MET A 1019 33.23 61.77 -10.58
C MET A 1019 33.19 61.53 -12.10
N GLU A 1020 34.31 61.71 -12.80
CA GLU A 1020 34.45 61.39 -14.23
C GLU A 1020 34.27 59.88 -14.46
N GLU A 1021 34.89 59.02 -13.63
CA GLU A 1021 34.69 57.57 -13.60
C GLU A 1021 33.20 57.20 -13.41
N SER A 1022 32.56 57.74 -12.37
CA SER A 1022 31.13 57.48 -12.08
C SER A 1022 30.19 57.93 -13.22
N VAL A 1023 30.46 59.08 -13.85
CA VAL A 1023 29.68 59.55 -15.01
C VAL A 1023 29.82 58.60 -16.20
N VAL A 1024 31.02 58.07 -16.48
CA VAL A 1024 31.22 57.09 -17.55
C VAL A 1024 30.42 55.82 -17.28
N MET A 1025 30.51 55.26 -16.07
CA MET A 1025 29.74 54.07 -15.68
C MET A 1025 28.23 54.29 -15.81
N TYR A 1026 27.70 55.39 -15.28
CA TYR A 1026 26.26 55.69 -15.39
C TYR A 1026 25.80 55.99 -16.82
N ARG A 1027 26.66 56.49 -17.72
CA ARG A 1027 26.34 56.59 -19.15
C ARG A 1027 26.22 55.21 -19.80
N THR A 1028 27.11 54.27 -19.49
CA THR A 1028 27.03 52.87 -19.99
C THR A 1028 25.78 52.16 -19.47
N LEU A 1029 25.51 52.27 -18.16
CA LEU A 1029 24.30 51.72 -17.53
C LEU A 1029 23.04 52.33 -18.14
N HIS A 1030 22.99 53.65 -18.34
CA HIS A 1030 21.87 54.32 -19.01
C HIS A 1030 21.69 53.91 -20.48
N GLN A 1031 22.77 53.66 -21.23
CA GLN A 1031 22.66 53.16 -22.61
C GLN A 1031 22.03 51.77 -22.69
N SER A 1032 22.35 50.88 -21.73
CA SER A 1032 21.74 49.54 -21.67
C SER A 1032 20.31 49.55 -21.10
N ARG A 1033 20.06 50.37 -20.07
CA ARG A 1033 18.83 50.39 -19.28
C ARG A 1033 18.38 51.83 -18.97
N PRO A 1034 17.86 52.58 -19.98
CA PRO A 1034 17.60 54.02 -19.84
C PRO A 1034 16.68 54.36 -18.66
N ALA A 1035 15.50 53.73 -18.61
CA ALA A 1035 14.47 54.02 -17.61
C ALA A 1035 14.89 53.74 -16.14
N GLU A 1036 15.90 52.90 -15.92
CA GLU A 1036 16.41 52.57 -14.59
C GLU A 1036 17.47 53.59 -14.11
N PHE A 1037 18.34 54.05 -15.02
CA PHE A 1037 19.49 54.89 -14.68
C PHE A 1037 19.40 56.36 -15.10
N GLU A 1038 18.31 56.79 -15.76
CA GLU A 1038 18.09 58.20 -16.15
C GLU A 1038 18.19 59.16 -14.96
N SER A 1039 17.48 58.84 -13.87
CA SER A 1039 17.50 59.61 -12.62
C SER A 1039 18.87 59.60 -11.93
N HIS A 1040 19.57 58.47 -11.97
CA HIS A 1040 20.90 58.27 -11.42
C HIS A 1040 21.95 59.09 -12.18
N LEU A 1041 21.99 58.97 -13.51
CA LEU A 1041 22.86 59.72 -14.40
C LEU A 1041 22.61 61.23 -14.26
N ALA A 1042 21.34 61.66 -14.23
CA ALA A 1042 20.99 63.07 -14.01
C ALA A 1042 21.49 63.60 -12.65
N SER A 1043 21.42 62.80 -11.58
CA SER A 1043 21.97 63.15 -10.26
C SER A 1043 23.50 63.26 -10.29
N THR A 1044 24.18 62.30 -10.91
CA THR A 1044 25.64 62.25 -11.05
C THR A 1044 26.16 63.42 -11.90
N LEU A 1045 25.56 63.70 -13.06
CA LEU A 1045 25.92 64.86 -13.90
C LEU A 1045 25.72 66.20 -13.16
N ARG A 1046 24.65 66.33 -12.37
CA ARG A 1046 24.43 67.52 -11.52
C ARG A 1046 25.55 67.67 -10.49
N ASN A 1047 26.08 66.58 -9.94
CA ASN A 1047 27.21 66.61 -9.01
C ASN A 1047 28.54 66.86 -9.74
N TYR A 1048 28.76 66.29 -10.91
CA TYR A 1048 29.91 66.54 -11.78
C TYR A 1048 30.05 68.03 -12.14
N ALA A 1049 28.97 68.68 -12.56
CA ALA A 1049 28.95 70.12 -12.80
C ALA A 1049 29.26 70.97 -11.55
N LYS A 1050 29.02 70.46 -10.33
CA LYS A 1050 29.46 71.14 -9.08
C LYS A 1050 30.96 70.95 -8.84
N GLN A 1051 31.52 69.76 -9.09
CA GLN A 1051 32.95 69.50 -8.94
C GLN A 1051 33.76 70.34 -9.94
N LEU A 1052 33.38 70.34 -11.23
CA LEU A 1052 33.99 71.16 -12.27
C LEU A 1052 34.02 72.67 -11.89
N LYS A 1053 32.94 73.17 -11.26
CA LYS A 1053 32.92 74.55 -10.75
C LYS A 1053 33.86 74.81 -9.57
N LYS A 1054 34.13 73.80 -8.73
CA LYS A 1054 35.09 73.92 -7.60
C LYS A 1054 36.54 73.99 -8.09
N VAL A 1055 36.90 73.23 -9.12
CA VAL A 1055 38.24 73.26 -9.75
C VAL A 1055 38.42 74.37 -10.79
N GLY A 1056 37.36 75.16 -11.08
CA GLY A 1056 37.42 76.30 -12.00
C GLY A 1056 37.13 76.00 -13.48
N ARG A 1057 36.88 74.73 -13.87
CA ARG A 1057 36.50 74.27 -15.22
C ARG A 1057 35.05 74.69 -15.57
N ARG A 1058 34.80 76.00 -15.68
CA ARG A 1058 33.45 76.60 -15.78
C ARG A 1058 32.74 76.34 -17.11
N GLU A 1059 33.46 76.29 -18.23
CA GLU A 1059 32.87 76.06 -19.56
C GLU A 1059 32.37 74.62 -19.68
N GLU A 1060 33.19 73.65 -19.26
CA GLU A 1060 32.81 72.24 -19.20
C GLU A 1060 31.63 72.01 -18.24
N ALA A 1061 31.61 72.72 -17.10
CA ALA A 1061 30.47 72.69 -16.19
C ALA A 1061 29.17 73.22 -16.83
N LEU A 1062 29.23 74.07 -17.86
CA LEU A 1062 28.05 74.52 -18.61
C LEU A 1062 27.59 73.45 -19.59
N GLU A 1063 28.49 72.76 -20.29
CA GLU A 1063 28.12 71.64 -21.17
C GLU A 1063 27.49 70.47 -20.40
N VAL A 1064 28.07 70.08 -19.26
CA VAL A 1064 27.48 69.07 -18.37
C VAL A 1064 26.11 69.50 -17.84
N ILE A 1065 25.88 70.80 -17.62
CA ILE A 1065 24.55 71.32 -17.24
C ILE A 1065 23.55 71.26 -18.42
N LYS A 1066 23.99 71.39 -19.68
CA LYS A 1066 23.12 71.18 -20.84
C LYS A 1066 22.74 69.70 -20.98
N GLU A 1067 23.69 68.79 -20.86
CA GLU A 1067 23.45 67.33 -20.86
C GLU A 1067 22.47 66.94 -19.74
N TYR A 1068 22.72 67.40 -18.51
CA TYR A 1068 21.81 67.24 -17.37
C TYR A 1068 20.37 67.74 -17.63
N ARG A 1069 20.20 68.79 -18.44
CA ARG A 1069 18.89 69.35 -18.83
C ARG A 1069 18.28 68.70 -20.08
N ALA A 1070 19.01 67.84 -20.78
CA ALA A 1070 18.49 67.06 -21.89
C ALA A 1070 17.98 65.69 -21.42
N ILE A 1071 18.50 65.20 -20.29
CA ILE A 1071 18.13 63.95 -19.60
C ILE A 1071 17.00 64.18 -18.57
N ARG A 1072 16.46 65.42 -18.46
CA ARG A 1072 15.45 65.78 -17.45
C ARG A 1072 14.50 66.86 -17.89
#